data_AF-A0A536M5R1-F1
#
_entry.id   AF-A0A536M5R1-F1
#
_cell.length_a   1.000
_cell.length_b   1.000
_cell.length_c   1.000
_cell.angle_alpha   90.00
_cell.angle_beta   90.00
_cell.angle_gamma   90.00
#
_symmetry.space_group_name_H-M   'P 1'
#
loop_
_entity.id
_entity.type
_entity.pdbx_description
1 polymer ?
#
loop_
_entity_poly.entity_id
_entity_poly.type
_entity_poly.pdbx_seq_one_letter_code
_entity_poly.pdbx_strand_id
1 'polypeptide(L)'
;MTEHESGGLAPERGSIPGWSAGDAVNVKDESQDARTFVRKHRPSADGAKARAEPSNPATPKTLPQSTLASTDGRHIYSESRERIVVPRQERGGGRSSLDIDLREVRYGATSKGVYLRVIPRQQQFKQRGAGYFEATAEGSRPRGAIARVESAIKQTILGSPFATSRLIHERLTKVRALGVFSSDPLSSAAYSAEEIMLVLMLAGAGALYLTLPVTGALLALLWTVRLSYIQTIKAYPNGGGAYIVAHENLGVTPALIAAAALLVDYVLTVAVSVAAGVAAITSAAPELFDLRVPLSLLAVAVITWGNLRGVRESGAIFGLPTYFFILCFSGMIIVGLVKLAIGEAPGTFLHSAPASQQIVATSGLSVFLVLRAFSSGAAAVTGIEAISNGVPAFKPPESRNAQITMQWEAAFLGFFLLGVAFLATRYGIVPQPDETVVSILGREVLGKNVLYYAYQVGTAGVLLLAANTAYADFPRLSAILAKDRFAPRQLAFRGDRLAFSNGIMLLGAAAAVLLVIFQAQVTRLIPLYILGVFISMTLSQSGMVRHWLRLREHGWRLSLVLNAFGAVATGVVVVIVGATKFTEGAWISVIAMLALFCVFALIRSHYGRLERKLRVDESEVPVAVPAAVSSEPPRDHVIVPVDDINKISIGAIGMAREISSMVTAVHVFDDQQLAEQFRERWARAVPDVPLLLLESPFRQFVSPILACVERLEQTESRRIVVILPTFEPRHWWERLLHNRDVLRLRPFLKQRKNVRVLDFPYSPTKNNDY
;
A
#
# COMPACT_ATOMS: atom_id res chain seq x y z
N MET A 1 -13.67 -8.44 68.21
CA MET A 1 -14.03 -9.73 67.59
C MET A 1 -12.84 -10.13 66.73
N THR A 2 -11.77 -10.59 67.39
CA THR A 2 -11.36 -12.01 67.57
C THR A 2 -10.79 -12.56 66.25
N GLU A 3 -9.47 -12.51 66.00
CA GLU A 3 -8.33 -13.31 66.53
C GLU A 3 -8.36 -14.81 66.24
N HIS A 4 -7.14 -15.36 66.08
CA HIS A 4 -6.66 -16.73 65.78
C HIS A 4 -6.35 -17.01 64.29
N GLU A 5 -5.18 -17.52 63.89
CA GLU A 5 -3.99 -17.94 64.63
C GLU A 5 -2.78 -18.12 63.69
N SER A 6 -1.60 -18.07 64.29
CA SER A 6 -0.24 -18.16 63.75
C SER A 6 0.24 -19.59 63.47
N GLY A 7 1.25 -19.74 62.61
CA GLY A 7 2.09 -20.95 62.55
C GLY A 7 3.16 -20.89 61.46
N GLY A 8 4.33 -20.34 61.77
CA GLY A 8 5.54 -20.50 60.96
C GLY A 8 6.34 -21.73 61.38
N LEU A 9 7.16 -22.26 60.47
CA LEU A 9 8.51 -22.83 60.71
C LEU A 9 9.02 -23.54 59.43
N ALA A 10 10.07 -22.98 58.83
CA ALA A 10 11.20 -23.72 58.26
C ALA A 10 12.33 -23.69 59.33
N PRO A 11 13.49 -24.40 59.24
CA PRO A 11 14.11 -25.11 58.11
C PRO A 11 14.85 -26.44 58.49
N GLU A 12 15.46 -27.15 57.53
CA GLU A 12 16.76 -27.90 57.57
C GLU A 12 16.85 -28.82 56.32
N ARG A 13 17.81 -28.63 55.39
CA ARG A 13 19.25 -28.95 55.36
C ARG A 13 19.60 -30.43 55.10
N GLY A 14 20.43 -30.60 54.05
CA GLY A 14 21.28 -31.76 53.77
C GLY A 14 21.07 -32.26 52.33
N SER A 15 22.06 -32.52 51.48
CA SER A 15 23.51 -32.26 51.44
C SER A 15 23.99 -32.86 50.12
N ILE A 16 24.87 -32.14 49.42
CA ILE A 16 25.60 -32.52 48.20
C ILE A 16 26.62 -33.66 48.53
N PRO A 17 27.14 -34.45 47.57
CA PRO A 17 28.35 -34.06 46.78
C PRO A 17 28.25 -34.53 45.30
N GLY A 18 28.94 -34.01 44.29
CA GLY A 18 30.21 -33.28 44.26
C GLY A 18 31.23 -34.02 43.39
N TRP A 19 31.41 -33.54 42.14
CA TRP A 19 32.68 -33.39 41.40
C TRP A 19 33.52 -34.61 40.91
N SER A 20 33.87 -34.60 39.62
CA SER A 20 35.24 -34.34 39.08
C SER A 20 35.17 -34.41 37.54
N ALA A 21 35.51 -33.38 36.75
CA ALA A 21 36.84 -32.81 36.46
C ALA A 21 37.74 -33.72 35.61
N GLY A 22 38.23 -33.17 34.48
CA GLY A 22 39.48 -33.56 33.83
C GLY A 22 39.36 -34.29 32.49
N ASP A 23 39.41 -33.56 31.38
CA ASP A 23 40.66 -33.52 30.60
C ASP A 23 40.70 -32.32 29.65
N ALA A 24 41.85 -31.65 29.69
CA ALA A 24 42.12 -30.33 29.15
C ALA A 24 43.38 -30.38 28.28
N VAL A 25 43.39 -29.64 27.17
CA VAL A 25 44.58 -29.07 26.50
C VAL A 25 44.07 -27.80 25.78
N ASN A 26 44.15 -26.57 26.30
CA ASN A 26 45.30 -25.66 26.49
C ASN A 26 45.99 -25.34 25.14
N VAL A 27 46.09 -24.10 24.63
CA VAL A 27 46.96 -23.01 25.11
C VAL A 27 46.78 -21.75 24.20
N LYS A 28 46.70 -20.57 24.85
CA LYS A 28 47.10 -19.18 24.48
C LYS A 28 46.66 -18.49 23.18
N ASP A 29 45.85 -17.44 23.37
CA ASP A 29 46.23 -16.01 23.30
C ASP A 29 47.42 -15.63 22.38
N GLU A 30 47.09 -15.07 21.22
CA GLU A 30 47.96 -14.14 20.49
C GLU A 30 47.10 -13.04 19.82
N SER A 31 47.19 -11.86 20.38
CA SER A 31 46.83 -10.59 19.77
C SER A 31 47.78 -10.28 18.60
N GLN A 32 47.27 -10.09 17.38
CA GLN A 32 47.73 -9.05 16.44
C GLN A 32 46.91 -9.04 15.13
N ASP A 33 46.34 -7.87 14.86
CA ASP A 33 46.11 -7.21 13.57
C ASP A 33 45.89 -8.02 12.28
N ALA A 34 44.68 -7.89 11.71
CA ALA A 34 44.50 -7.71 10.26
C ALA A 34 43.16 -7.03 9.94
N ARG A 35 43.12 -5.70 10.13
CA ARG A 35 42.18 -4.81 9.43
C ARG A 35 42.68 -4.61 8.01
N THR A 36 41.95 -5.04 6.99
CA THR A 36 42.23 -4.61 5.61
C THR A 36 41.23 -3.56 5.17
N PHE A 37 41.66 -2.31 5.37
CA PHE A 37 41.16 -1.11 4.73
C PHE A 37 41.42 -1.16 3.22
N VAL A 38 40.42 -0.82 2.42
CA VAL A 38 40.64 -0.34 1.05
C VAL A 38 40.52 1.18 1.08
N ARG A 39 41.66 1.88 1.02
CA ARG A 39 41.72 3.34 0.87
C ARG A 39 42.50 3.69 -0.40
N LYS A 40 41.86 4.56 -1.19
CA LYS A 40 42.34 5.34 -2.34
C LYS A 40 43.76 5.90 -2.17
N HIS A 41 44.48 6.08 -3.29
CA HIS A 41 45.01 7.41 -3.67
C HIS A 41 45.31 7.55 -5.18
N ARG A 42 44.88 8.70 -5.73
CA ARG A 42 45.36 9.36 -6.98
C ARG A 42 46.69 10.08 -6.68
N PRO A 43 47.54 10.36 -7.69
CA PRO A 43 47.53 11.67 -8.42
C PRO A 43 47.74 11.50 -9.95
N SER A 44 47.06 12.23 -10.84
CA SER A 44 47.26 13.62 -11.36
C SER A 44 48.35 13.78 -12.42
N ALA A 45 47.92 14.27 -13.61
CA ALA A 45 48.61 15.10 -14.62
C ALA A 45 49.89 14.53 -15.27
N ASP A 46 50.22 14.66 -16.55
CA ASP A 46 49.94 15.61 -17.62
C ASP A 46 50.41 14.97 -18.95
N GLY A 47 50.05 15.57 -20.10
CA GLY A 47 50.93 15.51 -21.29
C GLY A 47 50.38 14.92 -22.60
N ALA A 48 49.81 15.80 -23.43
CA ALA A 48 50.02 15.97 -24.88
C ALA A 48 49.91 14.73 -25.83
N LYS A 49 48.88 14.69 -26.69
CA LYS A 49 48.90 15.11 -28.12
C LYS A 49 50.04 14.48 -28.95
N ALA A 50 49.71 13.66 -29.96
CA ALA A 50 49.90 13.99 -31.39
C ALA A 50 49.50 12.84 -32.33
N ARG A 51 49.26 13.26 -33.57
CA ARG A 51 48.67 12.62 -34.75
C ARG A 51 49.72 11.85 -35.59
N ALA A 52 49.19 10.96 -36.43
CA ALA A 52 49.59 10.65 -37.82
C ALA A 52 50.60 9.53 -38.14
N GLU A 53 50.13 8.68 -39.05
CA GLU A 53 50.75 7.72 -40.02
C GLU A 53 51.99 8.31 -40.77
N PRO A 54 52.71 7.62 -41.72
CA PRO A 54 52.38 6.38 -42.48
C PRO A 54 53.56 5.41 -42.86
N SER A 55 53.20 4.38 -43.66
CA SER A 55 53.97 3.68 -44.72
C SER A 55 55.14 2.72 -44.35
N ASN A 56 55.07 1.40 -44.57
CA ASN A 56 55.17 0.56 -45.82
C ASN A 56 56.60 -0.07 -45.93
N PRO A 57 56.95 -1.07 -46.79
CA PRO A 57 56.20 -2.15 -47.47
C PRO A 57 56.80 -3.58 -47.29
N ALA A 58 56.04 -4.62 -47.66
CA ALA A 58 56.54 -5.74 -48.48
C ALA A 58 55.38 -6.58 -49.07
N THR A 59 55.28 -6.50 -50.38
CA THR A 59 54.58 -7.31 -51.41
C THR A 59 55.03 -8.80 -51.47
N PRO A 60 54.47 -9.69 -52.34
CA PRO A 60 53.09 -9.79 -52.85
C PRO A 60 52.55 -11.22 -53.22
N LYS A 61 51.23 -11.27 -53.57
CA LYS A 61 50.59 -11.89 -54.79
C LYS A 61 50.45 -13.43 -54.94
N THR A 62 49.41 -14.03 -55.53
CA THR A 62 48.04 -13.66 -55.99
C THR A 62 47.26 -14.92 -56.45
N LEU A 63 45.93 -14.85 -56.27
CA LEU A 63 44.74 -15.42 -56.97
C LEU A 63 44.86 -15.66 -58.52
N PRO A 64 43.96 -16.41 -59.23
CA PRO A 64 42.52 -16.06 -59.50
C PRO A 64 41.51 -17.24 -59.68
N GLN A 65 40.20 -17.11 -59.43
CA GLN A 65 39.07 -16.66 -60.30
C GLN A 65 39.01 -17.21 -61.75
N SER A 66 37.95 -17.95 -62.10
CA SER A 66 36.86 -17.50 -63.02
C SER A 66 36.11 -18.66 -63.72
N THR A 67 34.83 -18.38 -63.99
CA THR A 67 33.75 -19.13 -64.65
C THR A 67 34.04 -19.62 -66.09
N LEU A 68 33.46 -20.75 -66.51
CA LEU A 68 32.80 -20.96 -67.83
C LEU A 68 32.14 -22.36 -67.97
N ALA A 69 30.85 -22.34 -68.32
CA ALA A 69 30.05 -23.20 -69.22
C ALA A 69 30.19 -24.75 -69.31
N SER A 70 28.99 -25.39 -69.37
CA SER A 70 28.66 -26.75 -69.86
C SER A 70 29.26 -27.90 -69.04
N THR A 71 28.61 -29.04 -68.80
CA THR A 71 27.78 -29.88 -69.69
C THR A 71 27.02 -30.89 -68.81
N ASP A 72 26.01 -31.53 -69.40
CA ASP A 72 25.28 -32.71 -68.90
C ASP A 72 26.07 -33.69 -68.03
N GLY A 73 25.39 -34.23 -67.00
CA GLY A 73 25.91 -35.37 -66.24
C GLY A 73 25.02 -35.78 -65.08
N ARG A 74 24.07 -36.69 -65.34
CA ARG A 74 23.30 -37.41 -64.31
C ARG A 74 24.22 -38.21 -63.38
N HIS A 75 24.11 -37.99 -62.06
CA HIS A 75 24.53 -38.96 -61.03
C HIS A 75 23.56 -38.80 -59.85
N ILE A 76 22.50 -39.61 -59.75
CA ILE A 76 22.41 -40.93 -59.09
C ILE A 76 23.00 -40.95 -57.68
N TYR A 77 22.08 -41.15 -56.74
CA TYR A 77 22.15 -41.25 -55.29
C TYR A 77 23.17 -42.27 -54.77
N SER A 78 23.83 -41.96 -53.65
CA SER A 78 23.94 -42.90 -52.54
C SER A 78 23.67 -42.18 -51.21
N GLU A 79 22.65 -42.65 -50.49
CA GLU A 79 22.29 -42.22 -49.15
C GLU A 79 23.22 -42.90 -48.13
N SER A 80 24.03 -42.13 -47.41
CA SER A 80 24.58 -42.53 -46.11
C SER A 80 23.78 -41.83 -45.01
N ARG A 81 22.81 -42.55 -44.42
CA ARG A 81 22.08 -42.10 -43.23
C ARG A 81 22.90 -42.42 -41.97
N GLU A 82 23.62 -41.44 -41.45
CA GLU A 82 24.17 -41.51 -40.09
C GLU A 82 23.03 -41.49 -39.06
N ARG A 83 22.95 -42.54 -38.24
CA ARG A 83 21.95 -42.71 -37.20
C ARG A 83 22.51 -42.18 -35.88
N ILE A 84 22.12 -40.96 -35.50
CA ILE A 84 22.50 -40.38 -34.21
C ILE A 84 21.68 -41.06 -33.11
N VAL A 85 22.34 -41.84 -32.24
CA VAL A 85 21.76 -42.46 -31.05
C VAL A 85 21.98 -41.54 -29.85
N VAL A 86 20.90 -41.10 -29.21
CA VAL A 86 20.93 -40.31 -27.97
C VAL A 86 20.96 -41.27 -26.77
N PRO A 87 21.86 -41.10 -25.78
CA PRO A 87 21.97 -42.03 -24.66
C PRO A 87 20.77 -41.93 -23.70
N ARG A 88 20.37 -43.09 -23.17
CA ARG A 88 19.27 -43.28 -22.22
C ARG A 88 19.80 -43.07 -20.79
N GLN A 89 19.39 -42.00 -20.12
CA GLN A 89 19.70 -41.78 -18.70
C GLN A 89 19.05 -42.86 -17.81
N GLU A 90 19.82 -43.30 -16.81
CA GLU A 90 19.59 -44.43 -15.91
C GLU A 90 18.37 -44.29 -14.99
N ARG A 91 17.83 -45.44 -14.58
CA ARG A 91 16.73 -45.59 -13.62
C ARG A 91 17.28 -45.76 -12.20
N GLY A 92 16.83 -44.92 -11.27
CA GLY A 92 16.91 -45.17 -9.83
C GLY A 92 16.20 -44.08 -9.02
N GLY A 93 15.06 -44.42 -8.40
CA GLY A 93 14.34 -43.58 -7.42
C GLY A 93 13.03 -42.94 -7.91
N GLY A 94 11.90 -43.38 -7.32
CA GLY A 94 10.52 -42.83 -7.37
C GLY A 94 10.16 -41.78 -8.44
N ARG A 95 9.48 -42.22 -9.52
CA ARG A 95 8.90 -41.31 -10.53
C ARG A 95 7.63 -40.62 -10.02
N SER A 96 7.69 -39.30 -9.84
CA SER A 96 6.53 -38.39 -10.01
C SER A 96 6.28 -38.22 -11.51
N SER A 97 5.08 -38.56 -12.00
CA SER A 97 4.71 -38.63 -13.43
C SER A 97 4.45 -37.29 -14.12
N LEU A 98 5.20 -36.23 -13.79
CA LEU A 98 4.97 -34.88 -14.29
C LEU A 98 6.21 -34.29 -14.98
N ASP A 99 6.93 -35.11 -15.74
CA ASP A 99 8.09 -34.65 -16.52
C ASP A 99 7.94 -35.09 -17.98
N ILE A 100 7.46 -34.19 -18.84
CA ILE A 100 7.45 -34.42 -20.29
C ILE A 100 7.67 -33.10 -21.04
N ASP A 101 8.90 -32.92 -21.52
CA ASP A 101 9.28 -31.97 -22.56
C ASP A 101 8.92 -32.61 -23.93
N LEU A 102 7.72 -32.34 -24.46
CA LEU A 102 7.25 -32.89 -25.74
C LEU A 102 7.67 -31.98 -26.91
N ARG A 103 8.51 -32.50 -27.80
CA ARG A 103 9.07 -31.81 -28.96
C ARG A 103 8.34 -32.27 -30.23
N GLU A 104 7.63 -31.37 -30.90
CA GLU A 104 7.03 -31.67 -32.22
C GLU A 104 7.91 -31.08 -33.32
N VAL A 105 8.45 -31.94 -34.19
CA VAL A 105 9.26 -31.54 -35.35
C VAL A 105 8.34 -31.49 -36.56
N ARG A 106 8.17 -30.31 -37.18
CA ARG A 106 7.47 -30.19 -38.48
C ARG A 106 8.46 -29.94 -39.60
N TYR A 107 8.27 -30.65 -40.70
CA TYR A 107 9.02 -30.49 -41.94
C TYR A 107 8.35 -29.42 -42.81
N GLY A 108 9.08 -28.35 -43.14
CA GLY A 108 8.64 -27.37 -44.13
C GLY A 108 8.86 -27.89 -45.56
N ALA A 109 7.89 -27.67 -46.46
CA ALA A 109 7.94 -28.19 -47.83
C ALA A 109 9.01 -27.51 -48.74
N THR A 110 9.62 -26.40 -48.31
CA THR A 110 10.55 -25.62 -49.16
C THR A 110 11.58 -24.86 -48.32
N SER A 111 12.59 -25.55 -47.78
CA SER A 111 13.91 -24.95 -47.47
C SER A 111 14.91 -26.04 -47.06
N LYS A 112 16.06 -26.14 -47.76
CA LYS A 112 17.17 -27.05 -47.44
C LYS A 112 17.98 -26.60 -46.21
N GLY A 113 17.31 -26.47 -45.07
CA GLY A 113 17.95 -26.20 -43.78
C GLY A 113 17.04 -26.65 -42.64
N VAL A 114 17.56 -27.52 -41.77
CA VAL A 114 16.88 -27.90 -40.53
C VAL A 114 16.94 -26.71 -39.59
N TYR A 115 15.86 -25.94 -39.47
CA TYR A 115 15.74 -24.93 -38.42
C TYR A 115 14.72 -25.40 -37.38
N LEU A 116 15.21 -25.51 -36.14
CA LEU A 116 14.40 -25.88 -34.98
C LEU A 116 13.69 -24.63 -34.46
N ARG A 117 12.46 -24.37 -34.93
CA ARG A 117 11.64 -23.30 -34.32
C ARG A 117 10.97 -23.86 -33.06
N VAL A 118 11.60 -23.63 -31.91
CA VAL A 118 10.97 -23.86 -30.60
C VAL A 118 9.87 -22.81 -30.43
N ILE A 119 8.64 -23.18 -30.74
CA ILE A 119 7.47 -22.42 -30.28
C ILE A 119 7.13 -23.03 -28.93
N PRO A 120 7.46 -22.41 -27.79
CA PRO A 120 6.97 -22.90 -26.52
C PRO A 120 5.45 -22.86 -26.62
N ARG A 121 4.80 -24.02 -26.63
CA ARG A 121 3.35 -24.08 -26.48
C ARG A 121 3.08 -23.38 -25.16
N GLN A 122 2.39 -22.24 -25.23
CA GLN A 122 2.25 -21.33 -24.11
C GLN A 122 1.73 -22.11 -22.90
N GLN A 123 2.62 -22.40 -21.97
CA GLN A 123 2.31 -23.25 -20.83
C GLN A 123 1.28 -22.50 -20.00
N GLN A 124 0.25 -23.17 -19.48
CA GLN A 124 -0.68 -22.58 -18.50
C GLN A 124 -0.10 -22.59 -17.08
N PHE A 125 0.91 -23.43 -16.84
CA PHE A 125 1.68 -23.50 -15.60
C PHE A 125 3.16 -23.76 -15.87
N LYS A 126 4.04 -23.12 -15.11
CA LYS A 126 5.48 -23.34 -15.09
C LYS A 126 5.86 -24.04 -13.79
N GLN A 127 6.48 -25.23 -13.87
CA GLN A 127 6.89 -25.96 -12.66
C GLN A 127 8.15 -25.31 -12.06
N ARG A 128 8.10 -24.98 -10.77
CA ARG A 128 9.21 -24.37 -10.01
C ARG A 128 9.96 -25.38 -9.12
N GLY A 129 9.35 -26.54 -8.85
CA GLY A 129 9.89 -27.63 -8.04
C GLY A 129 8.93 -28.84 -7.97
N ALA A 130 9.30 -29.90 -7.25
CA ALA A 130 8.43 -31.07 -7.06
C ALA A 130 7.16 -30.65 -6.28
N GLY A 131 5.99 -30.73 -6.94
CA GLY A 131 4.71 -30.27 -6.36
C GLY A 131 4.40 -28.78 -6.49
N TYR A 132 5.28 -27.98 -7.12
CA TYR A 132 5.12 -26.52 -7.24
C TYR A 132 4.88 -26.08 -8.69
N PHE A 133 3.70 -25.50 -8.96
CA PHE A 133 3.30 -25.00 -10.29
C PHE A 133 2.91 -23.50 -10.24
N GLU A 134 3.56 -22.67 -11.04
CA GLU A 134 3.29 -21.23 -11.20
C GLU A 134 2.35 -21.01 -12.40
N ALA A 135 1.14 -20.50 -12.18
CA ALA A 135 0.20 -20.23 -13.28
C ALA A 135 0.69 -19.07 -14.18
N THR A 136 0.83 -19.32 -15.48
CA THR A 136 1.29 -18.34 -16.47
C THR A 136 0.12 -17.46 -16.95
N ALA A 137 0.44 -16.31 -17.58
CA ALA A 137 -0.56 -15.33 -18.02
C ALA A 137 -1.66 -15.89 -18.94
N GLU A 138 -1.42 -17.02 -19.60
CA GLU A 138 -2.42 -17.71 -20.41
C GLU A 138 -3.35 -18.66 -19.66
N GLY A 139 -2.90 -19.24 -18.54
CA GLY A 139 -3.79 -19.97 -17.62
C GLY A 139 -4.76 -19.06 -16.88
N SER A 140 -4.49 -17.74 -16.87
CA SER A 140 -5.29 -16.71 -16.18
C SER A 140 -6.28 -15.98 -17.09
N ARG A 141 -6.39 -16.31 -18.38
CA ARG A 141 -7.32 -15.63 -19.30
C ARG A 141 -8.77 -16.08 -19.09
N PRO A 142 -9.74 -15.16 -18.93
CA PRO A 142 -11.15 -15.52 -18.82
C PRO A 142 -11.65 -16.15 -20.13
N ARG A 143 -12.24 -17.35 -20.04
CA ARG A 143 -12.80 -18.08 -21.20
C ARG A 143 -14.34 -18.06 -21.15
N GLY A 144 -14.94 -17.38 -22.13
CA GLY A 144 -16.38 -17.17 -22.33
C GLY A 144 -16.63 -15.94 -23.20
N ALA A 145 -17.68 -15.87 -24.04
CA ALA A 145 -17.90 -14.71 -24.92
C ALA A 145 -18.20 -13.43 -24.11
N ILE A 146 -19.09 -13.53 -23.13
CA ILE A 146 -19.45 -12.43 -22.22
C ILE A 146 -18.28 -12.06 -21.32
N ALA A 147 -17.57 -13.04 -20.75
CA ALA A 147 -16.40 -12.80 -19.92
C ALA A 147 -15.22 -12.20 -20.71
N ARG A 148 -15.09 -12.52 -22.01
CA ARG A 148 -14.12 -11.86 -22.91
C ARG A 148 -14.51 -10.42 -23.22
N VAL A 149 -15.79 -10.13 -23.41
CA VAL A 149 -16.28 -8.75 -23.59
C VAL A 149 -16.11 -7.95 -22.31
N GLU A 150 -16.49 -8.50 -21.15
CA GLU A 150 -16.29 -7.86 -19.85
C GLU A 150 -14.80 -7.65 -19.55
N SER A 151 -13.97 -8.66 -19.83
CA SER A 151 -12.52 -8.54 -19.68
C SER A 151 -11.92 -7.58 -20.69
N ALA A 152 -12.42 -7.50 -21.92
CA ALA A 152 -11.96 -6.54 -22.93
C ALA A 152 -12.36 -5.11 -22.55
N ILE A 153 -13.60 -4.88 -22.08
CA ILE A 153 -14.05 -3.59 -21.56
C ILE A 153 -13.22 -3.19 -20.34
N LYS A 154 -13.01 -4.12 -19.40
CA LYS A 154 -12.11 -3.91 -18.26
C LYS A 154 -10.68 -3.66 -18.72
N GLN A 155 -10.17 -4.33 -19.74
CA GLN A 155 -8.82 -4.10 -20.28
C GLN A 155 -8.71 -2.79 -21.05
N THR A 156 -9.78 -2.29 -21.68
CA THR A 156 -9.78 -0.99 -22.36
C THR A 156 -9.86 0.15 -21.35
N ILE A 157 -10.73 0.03 -20.34
CA ILE A 157 -10.96 1.07 -19.32
C ILE A 157 -9.89 1.04 -18.23
N LEU A 158 -9.55 -0.14 -17.71
CA LEU A 158 -8.63 -0.35 -16.60
C LEU A 158 -7.25 -0.82 -17.05
N GLY A 159 -7.05 -1.34 -18.27
CA GLY A 159 -5.77 -1.83 -18.81
C GLY A 159 -5.43 -3.31 -18.51
N SER A 160 -4.34 -3.82 -19.08
CA SER A 160 -3.88 -5.22 -18.92
C SER A 160 -3.36 -5.56 -17.50
N PRO A 161 -3.52 -6.81 -17.00
CA PRO A 161 -3.03 -7.24 -15.68
C PRO A 161 -1.50 -7.17 -15.54
N PHE A 162 -0.99 -6.81 -14.35
CA PHE A 162 0.45 -6.76 -14.06
C PHE A 162 0.92 -8.03 -13.35
N ALA A 163 2.00 -8.65 -13.81
CA ALA A 163 2.64 -9.76 -13.10
C ALA A 163 3.32 -9.28 -11.80
N THR A 164 3.07 -9.98 -10.69
CA THR A 164 3.58 -9.70 -9.33
C THR A 164 5.11 -9.59 -9.27
N SER A 165 5.82 -10.30 -10.16
CA SER A 165 7.28 -10.23 -10.32
C SER A 165 7.80 -8.85 -10.78
N ARG A 166 6.94 -7.97 -11.31
CA ARG A 166 7.31 -6.60 -11.70
C ARG A 166 7.20 -5.58 -10.57
N LEU A 167 6.69 -5.94 -9.38
CA LEU A 167 6.47 -4.99 -8.28
C LEU A 167 7.73 -4.59 -7.50
N ILE A 168 8.85 -5.31 -7.63
CA ILE A 168 10.04 -5.05 -6.80
C ILE A 168 10.87 -3.86 -7.31
N HIS A 169 10.55 -3.27 -8.46
CA HIS A 169 11.51 -2.41 -9.17
C HIS A 169 10.97 -1.03 -9.58
N GLU A 170 10.74 -0.15 -8.60
CA GLU A 170 11.26 1.22 -8.69
C GLU A 170 11.33 1.91 -7.32
N ARG A 171 12.37 1.60 -6.54
CA ARG A 171 12.67 2.37 -5.31
C ARG A 171 12.99 3.83 -5.66
N LEU A 172 12.36 4.76 -4.95
CA LEU A 172 12.44 6.20 -5.20
C LEU A 172 13.74 6.80 -4.65
N THR A 173 14.33 7.72 -5.42
CA THR A 173 15.39 8.62 -4.93
C THR A 173 14.78 9.71 -4.06
N LYS A 174 15.59 10.39 -3.23
CA LYS A 174 15.12 11.46 -2.31
C LYS A 174 14.35 12.56 -3.05
N VAL A 175 14.80 12.91 -4.24
CA VAL A 175 14.18 13.92 -5.13
C VAL A 175 12.79 13.42 -5.57
N ARG A 176 12.72 12.24 -6.21
CA ARG A 176 11.43 11.68 -6.64
C ARG A 176 10.47 11.48 -5.46
N ALA A 177 10.99 11.03 -4.32
CA ALA A 177 10.20 10.83 -3.12
C ALA A 177 9.67 12.13 -2.52
N LEU A 178 10.43 13.24 -2.54
CA LEU A 178 9.93 14.56 -2.15
C LEU A 178 8.74 14.95 -3.04
N GLY A 179 8.91 14.86 -4.36
CA GLY A 179 7.82 15.19 -5.29
C GLY A 179 6.55 14.36 -5.09
N VAL A 180 6.69 13.06 -4.78
CA VAL A 180 5.56 12.13 -4.64
C VAL A 180 4.90 12.20 -3.26
N PHE A 181 5.66 12.24 -2.17
CA PHE A 181 5.12 12.17 -0.81
C PHE A 181 4.89 13.53 -0.17
N SER A 182 5.46 14.61 -0.71
CA SER A 182 5.31 15.96 -0.12
C SER A 182 4.17 16.78 -0.70
N SER A 183 3.42 16.26 -1.68
CA SER A 183 2.29 16.99 -2.28
C SER A 183 1.25 17.37 -1.22
N ASP A 184 0.85 16.41 -0.40
CA ASP A 184 -0.15 16.59 0.65
C ASP A 184 0.25 17.64 1.72
N PRO A 185 1.38 17.47 2.43
CA PRO A 185 1.81 18.46 3.42
C PRO A 185 2.11 19.83 2.81
N LEU A 186 2.76 19.92 1.65
CA LEU A 186 3.08 21.22 1.05
C LEU A 186 1.83 21.94 0.52
N SER A 187 0.84 21.20 0.02
CA SER A 187 -0.41 21.78 -0.46
C SER A 187 -1.23 22.41 0.66
N SER A 188 -1.07 21.95 1.90
CA SER A 188 -1.76 22.51 3.07
C SER A 188 -1.44 23.99 3.31
N ALA A 189 -0.28 24.46 2.85
CA ALA A 189 0.08 25.87 2.92
C ALA A 189 -0.82 26.78 2.07
N ALA A 190 -1.51 26.24 1.07
CA ALA A 190 -2.39 27.01 0.19
C ALA A 190 -3.68 27.47 0.89
N TYR A 191 -4.21 26.74 1.88
CA TYR A 191 -5.46 27.11 2.57
C TYR A 191 -5.26 27.46 4.04
N SER A 192 -4.14 27.08 4.67
CA SER A 192 -4.01 27.21 6.14
C SER A 192 -3.96 28.65 6.62
N ALA A 193 -3.28 29.55 5.89
CA ALA A 193 -3.23 30.97 6.26
C ALA A 193 -4.63 31.62 6.15
N GLU A 194 -5.39 31.25 5.12
CA GLU A 194 -6.75 31.71 4.91
C GLU A 194 -7.67 31.31 6.06
N GLU A 195 -7.60 30.07 6.52
CA GLU A 195 -8.42 29.57 7.64
C GLU A 195 -8.10 30.28 8.98
N ILE A 196 -6.84 30.64 9.21
CA ILE A 196 -6.46 31.47 10.37
C ILE A 196 -7.12 32.86 10.26
N MET A 197 -7.00 33.48 9.08
CA MET A 197 -7.52 34.82 8.83
C MET A 197 -9.05 34.86 8.90
N LEU A 198 -9.76 33.85 8.39
CA LEU A 198 -11.22 33.75 8.45
C LEU A 198 -11.74 33.77 9.90
N VAL A 199 -11.06 33.07 10.81
CA VAL A 199 -11.43 33.09 12.24
C VAL A 199 -11.09 34.42 12.90
N LEU A 200 -9.91 34.97 12.63
CA LEU A 200 -9.50 36.25 13.22
C LEU A 200 -10.34 37.42 12.73
N MET A 201 -10.82 37.36 11.49
CA MET A 201 -11.71 38.35 10.88
C MET A 201 -13.01 38.53 11.69
N LEU A 202 -13.46 37.52 12.44
CA LEU A 202 -14.61 37.66 13.34
C LEU A 202 -14.39 38.72 14.43
N ALA A 203 -13.14 39.00 14.82
CA ALA A 203 -12.77 40.09 15.72
C ALA A 203 -12.47 41.41 14.98
N GLY A 204 -12.77 41.48 13.69
CA GLY A 204 -12.55 42.64 12.82
C GLY A 204 -11.19 42.61 12.11
N ALA A 205 -11.04 43.48 11.11
CA ALA A 205 -9.83 43.58 10.29
C ALA A 205 -8.57 43.88 11.14
N GLY A 206 -8.73 44.61 12.24
CA GLY A 206 -7.67 44.94 13.18
C GLY A 206 -7.11 43.73 13.95
N ALA A 207 -7.74 42.55 13.92
CA ALA A 207 -7.20 41.34 14.55
C ALA A 207 -6.32 40.50 13.61
N LEU A 208 -6.29 40.80 12.30
CA LEU A 208 -5.56 40.01 11.30
C LEU A 208 -4.04 40.01 11.51
N TYR A 209 -3.47 40.98 12.26
CA TYR A 209 -2.04 40.95 12.61
C TYR A 209 -1.65 39.73 13.46
N LEU A 210 -2.61 39.12 14.18
CA LEU A 210 -2.39 37.91 14.98
C LEU A 210 -2.14 36.67 14.12
N THR A 211 -2.34 36.74 12.80
CA THR A 211 -2.02 35.67 11.86
C THR A 211 -0.55 35.25 11.97
N LEU A 212 0.37 36.22 12.12
CA LEU A 212 1.80 35.95 12.25
C LEU A 212 2.17 35.19 13.54
N PRO A 213 1.81 35.68 14.75
CA PRO A 213 2.04 34.95 15.99
C PRO A 213 1.44 33.54 16.00
N VAL A 214 0.22 33.39 15.50
CA VAL A 214 -0.45 32.08 15.38
C VAL A 214 0.34 31.17 14.44
N THR A 215 0.80 31.68 13.30
CA THR A 215 1.67 30.94 12.38
C THR A 215 2.98 30.54 13.03
N GLY A 216 3.59 31.41 13.85
CA GLY A 216 4.78 31.08 14.63
C GLY A 216 4.57 29.90 15.58
N ALA A 217 3.43 29.85 16.27
CA ALA A 217 3.06 28.71 17.11
C ALA A 217 2.87 27.42 16.29
N LEU A 218 2.29 27.52 15.09
CA LEU A 218 2.15 26.39 14.16
C LEU A 218 3.50 25.89 13.64
N LEU A 219 4.46 26.78 13.38
CA LEU A 219 5.82 26.39 13.00
C LEU A 219 6.52 25.63 14.15
N ALA A 220 6.32 26.06 15.39
CA ALA A 220 6.85 25.34 16.55
C ALA A 220 6.23 23.93 16.67
N LEU A 221 4.92 23.81 16.44
CA LEU A 221 4.23 22.52 16.39
C LEU A 221 4.75 21.64 15.23
N LEU A 222 4.88 22.21 14.03
CA LEU A 222 5.43 21.54 12.84
C LEU A 222 6.81 20.94 13.14
N TRP A 223 7.73 21.74 13.70
CA TRP A 223 9.06 21.26 14.07
C TRP A 223 9.03 20.18 15.14
N THR A 224 8.14 20.31 16.12
CA THR A 224 7.95 19.31 17.18
C THR A 224 7.51 17.96 16.60
N VAL A 225 6.43 17.96 15.80
CA VAL A 225 5.87 16.77 15.16
C VAL A 225 6.92 16.11 14.27
N ARG A 226 7.62 16.90 13.46
CA ARG A 226 8.70 16.46 12.58
C ARG A 226 9.85 15.77 13.35
N LEU A 227 10.31 16.32 14.48
CA LEU A 227 11.35 15.68 15.30
C LEU A 227 10.88 14.33 15.87
N SER A 228 9.59 14.23 16.23
CA SER A 228 8.93 13.00 16.67
C SER A 228 8.90 11.94 15.56
N TYR A 229 8.47 12.32 14.35
CA TYR A 229 8.35 11.38 13.23
C TYR A 229 9.69 10.87 12.71
N ILE A 230 10.76 11.67 12.78
CA ILE A 230 12.13 11.20 12.47
C ILE A 230 12.51 9.96 13.30
N GLN A 231 12.08 9.90 14.57
CA GLN A 231 12.34 8.77 15.45
C GLN A 231 11.46 7.58 15.11
N THR A 232 10.20 7.83 14.75
CA THR A 232 9.28 6.78 14.28
C THR A 232 9.85 6.09 13.03
N ILE A 233 10.32 6.87 12.04
CA ILE A 233 10.97 6.37 10.82
C ILE A 233 12.24 5.55 11.14
N LYS A 234 12.97 5.92 12.20
CA LYS A 234 14.17 5.18 12.64
C LYS A 234 13.81 3.82 13.23
N ALA A 235 12.79 3.78 14.09
CA ALA A 235 12.34 2.56 14.76
C ALA A 235 11.57 1.61 13.82
N TYR A 236 10.92 2.14 12.80
CA TYR A 236 10.05 1.41 11.89
C TYR A 236 10.48 1.55 10.40
N PRO A 237 11.60 0.92 9.98
CA PRO A 237 12.11 0.99 8.60
C PRO A 237 11.15 0.37 7.57
N ASN A 238 10.29 -0.56 7.99
CA ASN A 238 9.27 -1.18 7.15
C ASN A 238 7.98 -0.33 7.01
N GLY A 239 7.98 0.90 7.54
CA GLY A 239 6.82 1.79 7.62
C GLY A 239 6.15 1.69 8.98
N GLY A 240 6.08 2.81 9.70
CA GLY A 240 5.63 2.91 11.09
C GLY A 240 4.39 3.78 11.25
N GLY A 241 3.38 3.60 10.41
CA GLY A 241 2.14 4.38 10.51
C GLY A 241 1.50 4.27 11.90
N ALA A 242 0.72 5.27 12.29
CA ALA A 242 0.18 5.40 13.65
C ALA A 242 -0.53 4.14 14.15
N TYR A 243 -1.21 3.40 13.26
CA TYR A 243 -1.82 2.11 13.56
C TYR A 243 -0.80 1.06 14.06
N ILE A 244 0.30 0.85 13.33
CA ILE A 244 1.30 -0.19 13.63
C ILE A 244 1.99 0.14 14.96
N VAL A 245 2.40 1.40 15.12
CA VAL A 245 3.06 1.88 16.35
C VAL A 245 2.14 1.73 17.56
N ALA A 246 0.87 2.13 17.44
CA ALA A 246 -0.11 1.97 18.50
C ALA A 246 -0.41 0.49 18.80
N HIS A 247 -0.51 -0.36 17.78
CA HIS A 247 -0.83 -1.78 17.94
C HIS A 247 0.26 -2.54 18.71
N GLU A 248 1.52 -2.34 18.36
CA GLU A 248 2.65 -3.03 19.00
C GLU A 248 2.97 -2.49 20.40
N ASN A 249 2.75 -1.19 20.63
CA ASN A 249 3.18 -0.53 21.86
C ASN A 249 2.04 -0.26 22.84
N LEU A 250 0.83 0.11 22.40
CA LEU A 250 -0.30 0.49 23.26
C LEU A 250 -1.37 -0.62 23.36
N GLY A 251 -1.47 -1.47 22.35
CA GLY A 251 -2.42 -2.59 22.28
C GLY A 251 -3.55 -2.34 21.28
N VAL A 252 -4.53 -3.24 21.27
CA VAL A 252 -5.56 -3.30 20.22
C VAL A 252 -6.51 -2.10 20.23
N THR A 253 -7.06 -1.72 21.39
CA THR A 253 -8.08 -0.66 21.46
C THR A 253 -7.54 0.70 20.99
N PRO A 254 -6.38 1.18 21.48
CA PRO A 254 -5.79 2.42 20.98
C PRO A 254 -5.42 2.34 19.49
N ALA A 255 -4.97 1.18 19.01
CA ALA A 255 -4.68 0.98 17.60
C ALA A 255 -5.92 1.11 16.71
N LEU A 256 -7.07 0.56 17.14
CA LEU A 256 -8.31 0.71 16.39
C LEU A 256 -8.82 2.15 16.35
N ILE A 257 -8.62 2.91 17.42
CA ILE A 257 -8.92 4.35 17.41
C ILE A 257 -8.01 5.06 16.42
N ALA A 258 -6.71 4.76 16.42
CA ALA A 258 -5.76 5.32 15.45
C ALA A 258 -6.13 4.94 14.00
N ALA A 259 -6.52 3.70 13.75
CA ALA A 259 -6.96 3.24 12.44
C ALA A 259 -8.25 3.93 11.98
N ALA A 260 -9.24 4.08 12.87
CA ALA A 260 -10.47 4.78 12.56
C ALA A 260 -10.21 6.26 12.24
N ALA A 261 -9.34 6.90 13.03
CA ALA A 261 -8.91 8.28 12.80
C ALA A 261 -8.22 8.43 11.44
N LEU A 262 -7.25 7.58 11.09
CA LEU A 262 -6.55 7.61 9.81
C LEU A 262 -7.47 7.35 8.60
N LEU A 263 -8.44 6.44 8.71
CA LEU A 263 -9.34 6.16 7.58
C LEU A 263 -10.33 7.30 7.34
N VAL A 264 -10.85 7.91 8.40
CA VAL A 264 -11.66 9.14 8.28
C VAL A 264 -10.81 10.27 7.72
N ASP A 265 -9.57 10.39 8.20
CA ASP A 265 -8.60 11.38 7.73
C ASP A 265 -8.36 11.28 6.23
N TYR A 266 -8.01 10.10 5.71
CA TYR A 266 -7.79 9.92 4.27
C TYR A 266 -9.01 10.26 3.40
N VAL A 267 -10.23 9.96 3.88
CA VAL A 267 -11.47 10.36 3.18
C VAL A 267 -11.58 11.89 3.13
N LEU A 268 -11.26 12.55 4.23
CA LEU A 268 -11.25 14.00 4.32
C LEU A 268 -10.10 14.64 3.54
N THR A 269 -8.92 14.04 3.48
CA THR A 269 -7.81 14.49 2.62
C THR A 269 -8.28 14.57 1.16
N VAL A 270 -8.92 13.52 0.62
CA VAL A 270 -9.44 13.57 -0.75
C VAL A 270 -10.47 14.68 -0.92
N ALA A 271 -11.42 14.81 0.01
CA ALA A 271 -12.48 15.81 -0.07
C ALA A 271 -11.92 17.25 0.02
N VAL A 272 -11.07 17.54 1.02
CA VAL A 272 -10.46 18.85 1.25
C VAL A 272 -9.53 19.22 0.11
N SER A 273 -8.61 18.33 -0.29
CA SER A 273 -7.63 18.63 -1.33
C SER A 273 -8.30 18.83 -2.70
N VAL A 274 -9.34 18.05 -3.04
CA VAL A 274 -10.08 18.27 -4.29
C VAL A 274 -10.92 19.54 -4.22
N ALA A 275 -11.60 19.82 -3.12
CA ALA A 275 -12.35 21.07 -2.95
C ALA A 275 -11.43 22.29 -3.06
N ALA A 276 -10.27 22.28 -2.40
CA ALA A 276 -9.29 23.35 -2.45
C ALA A 276 -8.64 23.48 -3.83
N GLY A 277 -8.34 22.37 -4.50
CA GLY A 277 -7.83 22.37 -5.86
C GLY A 277 -8.82 22.99 -6.86
N VAL A 278 -10.12 22.66 -6.73
CA VAL A 278 -11.17 23.30 -7.52
C VAL A 278 -11.36 24.77 -7.13
N ALA A 279 -11.24 25.13 -5.85
CA ALA A 279 -11.29 26.53 -5.40
C ALA A 279 -10.17 27.39 -6.01
N ALA A 280 -8.96 26.83 -6.19
CA ALA A 280 -7.88 27.50 -6.90
C ALA A 280 -8.20 27.69 -8.40
N ILE A 281 -8.82 26.69 -9.04
CA ILE A 281 -9.28 26.79 -10.44
C ILE A 281 -10.36 27.86 -10.58
N THR A 282 -11.37 27.86 -9.72
CA THR A 282 -12.47 28.84 -9.76
C THR A 282 -12.01 30.24 -9.37
N SER A 283 -10.96 30.38 -8.55
CA SER A 283 -10.33 31.68 -8.25
C SER A 283 -9.73 32.31 -9.51
N ALA A 284 -9.13 31.50 -10.40
CA ALA A 284 -8.58 31.97 -11.67
C ALA A 284 -9.64 32.18 -12.76
N ALA A 285 -10.73 31.39 -12.71
CA ALA A 285 -11.86 31.43 -13.64
C ALA A 285 -13.20 31.49 -12.88
N PRO A 286 -13.64 32.69 -12.45
CA PRO A 286 -14.82 32.85 -11.59
C PRO A 286 -16.14 32.33 -12.17
N GLU A 287 -16.27 32.28 -13.49
CA GLU A 287 -17.44 31.73 -14.20
C GLU A 287 -17.71 30.25 -13.85
N LEU A 288 -16.70 29.52 -13.37
CA LEU A 288 -16.80 28.13 -12.98
C LEU A 288 -17.23 27.92 -11.51
N PHE A 289 -17.40 28.98 -10.72
CA PHE A 289 -17.68 28.89 -9.28
C PHE A 289 -18.94 28.08 -8.97
N ASP A 290 -20.01 28.28 -9.74
CA ASP A 290 -21.27 27.54 -9.59
C ASP A 290 -21.13 26.04 -9.96
N LEU A 291 -20.13 25.70 -10.77
CA LEU A 291 -19.82 24.33 -11.19
C LEU A 291 -18.83 23.62 -10.25
N ARG A 292 -18.49 24.21 -9.09
CA ARG A 292 -17.49 23.62 -8.17
C ARG A 292 -17.80 22.18 -7.77
N VAL A 293 -19.06 21.84 -7.46
CA VAL A 293 -19.44 20.48 -7.06
C VAL A 293 -19.28 19.49 -8.22
N PRO A 294 -19.86 19.73 -9.42
CA PRO A 294 -19.59 18.90 -10.60
C PRO A 294 -18.10 18.74 -10.92
N LEU A 295 -17.31 19.82 -10.84
CA LEU A 295 -15.87 19.79 -11.12
C LEU A 295 -15.12 18.95 -10.08
N SER A 296 -15.46 19.06 -8.79
CA SER A 296 -14.88 18.22 -7.74
C SER A 296 -15.22 16.74 -7.93
N LEU A 297 -16.46 16.42 -8.30
CA LEU A 297 -16.87 15.03 -8.57
C LEU A 297 -16.16 14.46 -9.80
N LEU A 298 -16.01 15.27 -10.86
CA LEU A 298 -15.24 14.89 -12.04
C LEU A 298 -13.78 14.64 -11.69
N ALA A 299 -13.16 15.52 -10.89
CA ALA A 299 -11.78 15.35 -10.42
C ALA A 299 -11.62 14.06 -9.60
N VAL A 300 -12.51 13.80 -8.63
CA VAL A 300 -12.52 12.54 -7.86
C VAL A 300 -12.67 11.34 -8.78
N ALA A 301 -13.56 11.38 -9.77
CA ALA A 301 -13.76 10.29 -10.71
C ALA A 301 -12.50 10.02 -11.56
N VAL A 302 -11.84 11.08 -12.05
CA VAL A 302 -10.59 10.97 -12.83
C VAL A 302 -9.45 10.40 -11.98
N ILE A 303 -9.27 10.89 -10.75
CA ILE A 303 -8.23 10.41 -9.83
C ILE A 303 -8.50 8.94 -9.43
N THR A 304 -9.75 8.61 -9.12
CA THR A 304 -10.18 7.22 -8.82
C THR A 304 -9.89 6.31 -9.99
N TRP A 305 -10.27 6.72 -11.20
CA TRP A 305 -10.02 5.97 -12.43
C TRP A 305 -8.53 5.77 -12.70
N GLY A 306 -7.70 6.81 -12.55
CA GLY A 306 -6.25 6.71 -12.67
C GLY A 306 -5.62 5.72 -11.69
N ASN A 307 -6.08 5.73 -10.43
CA ASN A 307 -5.63 4.80 -9.39
C ASN A 307 -6.09 3.36 -9.65
N LEU A 308 -7.32 3.14 -10.13
CA LEU A 308 -7.83 1.82 -10.51
C LEU A 308 -7.11 1.26 -11.74
N ARG A 309 -6.82 2.12 -12.71
CA ARG A 309 -5.99 1.79 -13.86
C ARG A 309 -4.55 1.50 -13.41
N GLY A 310 -4.16 1.79 -12.17
CA GLY A 310 -2.82 1.49 -11.69
C GLY A 310 -1.78 2.17 -12.59
N VAL A 311 -2.06 3.42 -12.98
CA VAL A 311 -1.09 4.31 -13.65
C VAL A 311 -0.02 4.64 -12.62
N ARG A 312 0.76 3.64 -12.22
CA ARG A 312 2.01 3.77 -11.46
C ARG A 312 3.14 4.09 -12.45
N GLU A 313 2.85 4.95 -13.43
CA GLU A 313 3.85 5.36 -14.42
C GLU A 313 4.87 6.24 -13.71
N SER A 314 6.08 5.69 -13.58
CA SER A 314 7.36 6.35 -13.33
C SER A 314 7.27 7.53 -12.36
N GLY A 315 7.67 7.35 -11.09
CA GLY A 315 7.61 8.39 -10.03
C GLY A 315 8.24 9.76 -10.36
N ALA A 316 8.84 9.93 -11.55
CA ALA A 316 9.19 11.21 -12.16
C ALA A 316 7.98 12.04 -12.65
N ILE A 317 6.96 11.42 -13.27
CA ILE A 317 5.79 12.17 -13.81
C ILE A 317 4.93 12.71 -12.67
N PHE A 318 4.77 11.92 -11.60
CA PHE A 318 4.02 12.34 -10.40
C PHE A 318 4.72 13.43 -9.58
N GLY A 319 6.05 13.58 -9.68
CA GLY A 319 6.77 14.63 -8.97
C GLY A 319 6.72 16.01 -9.64
N LEU A 320 6.35 16.07 -10.93
CA LEU A 320 6.40 17.30 -11.73
C LEU A 320 5.49 18.41 -11.16
N PRO A 321 4.20 18.16 -10.84
CA PRO A 321 3.33 19.21 -10.31
C PRO A 321 3.82 19.77 -8.97
N THR A 322 4.35 18.91 -8.09
CA THR A 322 4.89 19.32 -6.78
C THR A 322 6.09 20.23 -6.93
N TYR A 323 7.04 19.90 -7.82
CA TYR A 323 8.21 20.75 -8.05
C TYR A 323 7.86 22.07 -8.75
N PHE A 324 6.92 22.03 -9.69
CA PHE A 324 6.39 23.23 -10.34
C PHE A 324 5.71 24.14 -9.31
N PHE A 325 4.90 23.58 -8.42
CA PHE A 325 4.31 24.30 -7.30
C PHE A 325 5.38 24.90 -6.39
N ILE A 326 6.38 24.11 -5.93
CA ILE A 326 7.45 24.62 -5.07
C ILE A 326 8.14 25.82 -5.72
N LEU A 327 8.43 25.75 -7.03
CA LEU A 327 9.08 26.83 -7.78
C LEU A 327 8.18 28.08 -7.84
N CYS A 328 6.94 27.94 -8.30
CA CYS A 328 6.01 29.07 -8.45
C CYS A 328 5.65 29.71 -7.11
N PHE A 329 5.38 28.89 -6.09
CA PHE A 329 4.98 29.34 -4.77
C PHE A 329 6.14 30.03 -4.03
N SER A 330 7.36 29.46 -4.11
CA SER A 330 8.56 30.13 -3.60
C SER A 330 8.84 31.43 -4.34
N GLY A 331 8.70 31.41 -5.68
CA GLY A 331 8.88 32.58 -6.53
C GLY A 331 7.92 33.71 -6.15
N MET A 332 6.63 33.40 -5.95
CA MET A 332 5.63 34.36 -5.48
C MET A 332 6.05 34.98 -4.13
N ILE A 333 6.49 34.17 -3.17
CA ILE A 333 6.94 34.67 -1.87
C ILE A 333 8.16 35.60 -2.01
N ILE A 334 9.17 35.17 -2.76
CA ILE A 334 10.41 35.94 -2.96
C ILE A 334 10.12 37.27 -3.67
N VAL A 335 9.34 37.25 -4.76
CA VAL A 335 8.95 38.47 -5.48
C VAL A 335 8.14 39.40 -4.59
N GLY A 336 7.22 38.86 -3.78
CA GLY A 336 6.42 39.64 -2.83
C GLY A 336 7.29 40.34 -1.77
N LEU A 337 8.31 39.65 -1.26
CA LEU A 337 9.29 40.21 -0.32
C LEU A 337 10.18 41.29 -0.98
N VAL A 338 10.62 41.06 -2.23
CA VAL A 338 11.40 42.05 -2.98
C VAL A 338 10.58 43.31 -3.24
N LYS A 339 9.31 43.18 -3.66
CA LYS A 339 8.40 44.32 -3.85
C LYS A 339 8.17 45.13 -2.58
N LEU A 340 8.07 44.46 -1.43
CA LEU A 340 8.03 45.13 -0.13
C LEU A 340 9.34 45.86 0.20
N ALA A 341 10.48 45.29 -0.17
CA ALA A 341 11.79 45.90 0.10
C ALA A 341 12.05 47.17 -0.71
N ILE A 342 11.60 47.20 -1.95
CA ILE A 342 11.75 48.34 -2.86
C ILE A 342 10.61 49.37 -2.71
N GLY A 343 9.59 49.09 -1.88
CA GLY A 343 8.47 49.99 -1.62
C GLY A 343 7.41 50.02 -2.73
N GLU A 344 7.37 49.02 -3.61
CA GLU A 344 6.37 48.88 -4.68
C GLU A 344 5.06 48.22 -4.20
N ALA A 345 5.03 47.71 -2.98
CA ALA A 345 3.87 47.06 -2.39
C ALA A 345 3.12 48.00 -1.43
N PRO A 346 1.79 47.85 -1.28
CA PRO A 346 1.05 48.53 -0.22
C PRO A 346 1.56 48.02 1.14
N GLY A 347 2.27 48.86 1.89
CA GLY A 347 2.84 48.54 3.20
C GLY A 347 4.37 48.65 3.26
N THR A 348 4.95 48.49 4.46
CA THR A 348 6.41 48.46 4.69
C THR A 348 6.79 47.26 5.56
N PHE A 349 8.09 46.96 5.68
CA PHE A 349 8.55 45.91 6.60
C PHE A 349 8.17 46.17 8.06
N LEU A 350 8.05 47.44 8.46
CA LEU A 350 7.73 47.84 9.82
C LEU A 350 6.22 47.95 10.02
N HIS A 351 5.48 48.48 9.05
CA HIS A 351 4.04 48.75 9.16
C HIS A 351 3.22 48.00 8.11
N SER A 352 2.15 47.33 8.52
CA SER A 352 1.21 46.67 7.61
C SER A 352 0.39 47.68 6.83
N ALA A 353 -0.02 47.32 5.61
CA ALA A 353 -1.08 48.05 4.93
C ALA A 353 -2.39 47.98 5.73
N PRO A 354 -3.21 49.04 5.71
CA PRO A 354 -4.60 48.96 6.12
C PRO A 354 -5.31 47.86 5.32
N ALA A 355 -6.24 47.15 5.96
CA ALA A 355 -7.06 46.17 5.28
C ALA A 355 -7.79 46.82 4.09
N SER A 356 -7.80 46.15 2.94
CA SER A 356 -8.46 46.64 1.73
C SER A 356 -9.96 46.89 1.92
N GLN A 357 -10.57 46.26 2.91
CA GLN A 357 -11.95 46.47 3.33
C GLN A 357 -12.04 46.66 4.84
N GLN A 358 -12.88 47.61 5.28
CA GLN A 358 -13.22 47.77 6.69
C GLN A 358 -14.23 46.70 7.10
N ILE A 359 -13.84 45.85 8.03
CA ILE A 359 -14.67 44.76 8.55
C ILE A 359 -15.07 45.10 9.98
N VAL A 360 -16.37 45.25 10.20
CA VAL A 360 -16.93 45.45 11.54
C VAL A 360 -16.77 44.17 12.35
N ALA A 361 -16.20 44.28 13.55
CA ALA A 361 -16.03 43.14 14.44
C ALA A 361 -17.40 42.57 14.84
N THR A 362 -17.59 41.27 14.63
CA THR A 362 -18.81 40.54 15.02
C THR A 362 -18.64 39.85 16.38
N SER A 363 -17.40 39.74 16.87
CA SER A 363 -17.04 39.16 18.15
C SER A 363 -15.89 39.93 18.80
N GLY A 364 -15.78 39.86 20.13
CA GLY A 364 -14.64 40.43 20.84
C GLY A 364 -13.37 39.60 20.63
N LEU A 365 -12.22 40.27 20.52
CA LEU A 365 -10.92 39.60 20.52
C LEU A 365 -10.69 38.93 21.88
N SER A 366 -10.72 37.59 21.90
CA SER A 366 -10.53 36.78 23.10
C SER A 366 -9.43 35.74 22.90
N VAL A 367 -8.83 35.26 23.98
CA VAL A 367 -7.87 34.14 23.93
C VAL A 367 -8.51 32.91 23.27
N PHE A 368 -9.81 32.68 23.53
CA PHE A 368 -10.56 31.60 22.90
C PHE A 368 -10.60 31.74 21.37
N LEU A 369 -10.80 32.96 20.84
CA LEU A 369 -10.78 33.20 19.40
C LEU A 369 -9.38 32.96 18.80
N VAL A 370 -8.31 33.35 19.50
CA VAL A 370 -6.93 33.09 19.07
C VAL A 370 -6.64 31.58 19.05
N LEU A 371 -7.07 30.84 20.08
CA LEU A 371 -6.96 29.38 20.12
C LEU A 371 -7.78 28.71 19.01
N ARG A 372 -8.95 29.27 18.66
CA ARG A 372 -9.77 28.81 17.54
C ARG A 372 -9.10 29.08 16.19
N ALA A 373 -8.42 30.22 16.03
CA ALA A 373 -7.64 30.53 14.84
C ALA A 373 -6.44 29.57 14.70
N PHE A 374 -5.71 29.34 15.80
CA PHE A 374 -4.65 28.34 15.87
C PHE A 374 -5.16 26.94 15.50
N SER A 375 -6.30 26.52 16.07
CA SER A 375 -6.93 25.25 15.76
C SER A 375 -7.27 25.10 14.28
N SER A 376 -7.63 26.19 13.58
CA SER A 376 -7.99 26.14 12.15
C SER A 376 -6.73 26.04 11.29
N GLY A 377 -5.70 26.82 11.63
CA GLY A 377 -4.40 26.75 10.97
C GLY A 377 -3.62 25.47 11.23
N ALA A 378 -3.97 24.69 12.26
CA ALA A 378 -3.34 23.40 12.56
C ALA A 378 -3.46 22.38 11.42
N ALA A 379 -4.41 22.57 10.49
CA ALA A 379 -4.50 21.81 9.24
C ALA A 379 -3.20 21.88 8.40
N ALA A 380 -2.38 22.91 8.60
CA ALA A 380 -1.07 23.06 7.95
C ALA A 380 -0.10 21.92 8.22
N VAL A 381 -0.19 21.30 9.41
CA VAL A 381 0.78 20.28 9.88
C VAL A 381 0.37 18.87 9.45
N THR A 382 -0.72 18.75 8.70
CA THR A 382 -1.23 17.46 8.21
C THR A 382 -0.42 16.96 7.01
N GLY A 383 -0.55 15.68 6.66
CA GLY A 383 0.17 15.07 5.53
C GLY A 383 1.65 14.71 5.77
N ILE A 384 2.29 15.22 6.84
CA ILE A 384 3.70 14.90 7.18
C ILE A 384 3.90 13.39 7.42
N GLU A 385 2.85 12.71 7.86
CA GLU A 385 2.85 11.27 8.08
C GLU A 385 3.01 10.44 6.80
N ALA A 386 2.73 11.01 5.61
CA ALA A 386 2.84 10.32 4.32
C ALA A 386 4.24 9.73 4.10
N ILE A 387 5.31 10.49 4.43
CA ILE A 387 6.68 9.98 4.33
C ILE A 387 6.95 8.85 5.33
N SER A 388 6.38 8.94 6.54
CA SER A 388 6.56 7.91 7.57
C SER A 388 5.86 6.58 7.23
N ASN A 389 4.77 6.66 6.47
CA ASN A 389 4.07 5.50 5.91
C ASN A 389 4.79 4.95 4.66
N GLY A 390 5.46 5.83 3.91
CA GLY A 390 6.12 5.56 2.65
C GLY A 390 7.57 5.07 2.72
N VAL A 391 8.15 4.85 3.91
CA VAL A 391 9.59 4.50 4.08
C VAL A 391 10.07 3.34 3.18
N PRO A 392 9.33 2.22 3.01
CA PRO A 392 9.77 1.12 2.14
C PRO A 392 9.94 1.47 0.67
N ALA A 393 9.35 2.58 0.20
CA ALA A 393 9.45 3.03 -1.17
C ALA A 393 10.81 3.68 -1.49
N PHE A 394 11.60 4.04 -0.48
CA PHE A 394 12.89 4.70 -0.67
C PHE A 394 14.00 3.72 -1.09
N LYS A 395 15.06 4.25 -1.73
CA LYS A 395 16.31 3.49 -1.94
C LYS A 395 17.06 3.30 -0.61
N PRO A 396 17.78 2.18 -0.41
CA PRO A 396 18.65 1.99 0.74
C PRO A 396 19.74 3.06 0.83
N PRO A 397 20.11 3.51 2.04
CA PRO A 397 19.44 3.25 3.33
C PRO A 397 18.09 3.98 3.42
N GLU A 398 16.99 3.24 3.57
CA GLU A 398 15.61 3.72 3.44
C GLU A 398 15.27 4.78 4.50
N SER A 399 15.41 4.45 5.79
CA SER A 399 15.08 5.37 6.89
C SER A 399 15.87 6.69 6.84
N ARG A 400 17.17 6.63 6.51
CA ARG A 400 18.00 7.84 6.41
C ARG A 400 17.54 8.74 5.27
N ASN A 401 17.16 8.15 4.14
CA ASN A 401 16.68 8.91 2.99
C ASN A 401 15.30 9.51 3.25
N ALA A 402 14.39 8.77 3.90
CA ALA A 402 13.09 9.27 4.32
C ALA A 402 13.20 10.45 5.31
N GLN A 403 14.09 10.36 6.30
CA GLN A 403 14.35 11.45 7.25
C GLN A 403 14.86 12.73 6.58
N ILE A 404 15.78 12.61 5.62
CA ILE A 404 16.29 13.76 4.86
C ILE A 404 15.17 14.39 4.03
N THR A 405 14.33 13.57 3.39
CA THR A 405 13.20 14.10 2.61
C THR A 405 12.18 14.82 3.50
N MET A 406 11.81 14.25 4.65
CA MET A 406 10.96 14.91 5.65
C MET A 406 11.58 16.22 6.16
N GLN A 407 12.92 16.33 6.20
CA GLN A 407 13.58 17.58 6.55
C GLN A 407 13.33 18.70 5.56
N TRP A 408 13.47 18.40 4.27
CA TRP A 408 13.23 19.35 3.20
C TRP A 408 11.75 19.71 3.11
N GLU A 409 10.86 18.73 3.22
CA GLU A 409 9.42 18.94 3.25
C GLU A 409 9.01 19.93 4.34
N ALA A 410 9.37 19.68 5.61
CA ALA A 410 9.02 20.58 6.71
C ALA A 410 9.68 21.96 6.58
N ALA A 411 10.86 22.06 5.95
CA ALA A 411 11.51 23.34 5.69
C ALA A 411 10.74 24.16 4.62
N PHE A 412 10.35 23.53 3.51
CA PHE A 412 9.52 24.19 2.48
C PHE A 412 8.16 24.58 3.02
N LEU A 413 7.48 23.67 3.73
CA LEU A 413 6.20 23.95 4.38
C LEU A 413 6.31 25.12 5.35
N GLY A 414 7.34 25.15 6.20
CA GLY A 414 7.57 26.24 7.12
C GLY A 414 7.83 27.59 6.41
N PHE A 415 8.61 27.56 5.33
CA PHE A 415 8.84 28.73 4.49
C PHE A 415 7.54 29.23 3.82
N PHE A 416 6.70 28.33 3.33
CA PHE A 416 5.42 28.68 2.72
C PHE A 416 4.42 29.27 3.71
N LEU A 417 4.22 28.63 4.86
CA LEU A 417 3.31 29.12 5.89
C LEU A 417 3.74 30.50 6.39
N LEU A 418 5.02 30.66 6.72
CA LEU A 418 5.55 31.94 7.19
C LEU A 418 5.47 33.01 6.11
N GLY A 419 5.86 32.68 4.87
CA GLY A 419 5.88 33.60 3.74
C GLY A 419 4.48 34.10 3.40
N VAL A 420 3.50 33.22 3.29
CA VAL A 420 2.11 33.59 3.00
C VAL A 420 1.51 34.40 4.15
N ALA A 421 1.65 33.95 5.40
CA ALA A 421 1.13 34.68 6.56
C ALA A 421 1.73 36.08 6.67
N PHE A 422 3.05 36.21 6.44
CA PHE A 422 3.75 37.47 6.44
C PHE A 422 3.25 38.38 5.32
N LEU A 423 3.25 37.91 4.07
CA LEU A 423 2.84 38.71 2.93
C LEU A 423 1.35 39.09 2.99
N ALA A 424 0.46 38.18 3.38
CA ALA A 424 -0.97 38.47 3.54
C ALA A 424 -1.20 39.58 4.56
N THR A 425 -0.47 39.56 5.69
CA THR A 425 -0.54 40.62 6.71
C THR A 425 0.03 41.95 6.19
N ARG A 426 1.09 41.91 5.37
CA ARG A 426 1.75 43.12 4.86
C ARG A 426 1.00 43.79 3.73
N TYR A 427 0.42 43.02 2.81
CA TYR A 427 -0.41 43.51 1.71
C TYR A 427 -1.85 43.85 2.15
N GLY A 428 -2.20 43.65 3.43
CA GLY A 428 -3.54 43.98 3.94
C GLY A 428 -4.65 43.12 3.32
N ILE A 429 -4.34 41.86 2.99
CA ILE A 429 -5.27 40.95 2.32
C ILE A 429 -6.43 40.59 3.26
N VAL A 430 -7.63 40.58 2.70
CA VAL A 430 -8.87 40.18 3.39
C VAL A 430 -9.44 38.96 2.66
N PRO A 431 -9.66 37.82 3.35
CA PRO A 431 -10.33 36.66 2.78
C PRO A 431 -11.68 36.98 2.14
N GLN A 432 -11.95 36.40 0.97
CA GLN A 432 -13.21 36.54 0.23
C GLN A 432 -13.87 35.16 0.03
N PRO A 433 -15.21 35.06 -0.06
CA PRO A 433 -15.89 33.77 -0.20
C PRO A 433 -15.66 33.06 -1.55
N ASP A 434 -15.32 33.82 -2.58
CA ASP A 434 -15.25 33.43 -3.99
C ASP A 434 -13.81 33.28 -4.51
N GLU A 435 -12.84 33.94 -3.85
CA GLU A 435 -11.42 33.90 -4.23
C GLU A 435 -10.53 33.56 -3.02
N THR A 436 -9.68 32.55 -3.19
CA THR A 436 -8.70 32.14 -2.16
C THR A 436 -7.67 33.23 -1.85
N VAL A 437 -7.20 33.30 -0.60
CA VAL A 437 -6.20 34.29 -0.14
C VAL A 437 -4.90 34.20 -0.92
N VAL A 438 -4.47 32.97 -1.22
CA VAL A 438 -3.28 32.72 -2.06
C VAL A 438 -3.47 33.18 -3.50
N SER A 439 -4.70 33.19 -4.03
CA SER A 439 -4.99 33.79 -5.34
C SER A 439 -4.95 35.30 -5.30
N ILE A 440 -5.60 35.92 -4.32
CA ILE A 440 -5.57 37.37 -4.14
C ILE A 440 -4.10 37.82 -4.00
N LEU A 441 -3.33 37.16 -3.15
CA LEU A 441 -1.91 37.47 -2.95
C LEU A 441 -1.10 37.27 -4.25
N GLY A 442 -1.32 36.17 -4.96
CA GLY A 442 -0.65 35.93 -6.24
C GLY A 442 -0.98 37.01 -7.28
N ARG A 443 -2.23 37.48 -7.32
CA ARG A 443 -2.70 38.54 -8.22
C ARG A 443 -2.07 39.89 -7.89
N GLU A 444 -2.00 40.26 -6.61
CA GLU A 444 -1.36 41.49 -6.15
C GLU A 444 0.17 41.49 -6.37
N VAL A 445 0.83 40.35 -6.10
CA VAL A 445 2.29 40.25 -6.20
C VAL A 445 2.76 40.09 -7.66
N LEU A 446 2.16 39.18 -8.43
CA LEU A 446 2.63 38.86 -9.77
C LEU A 446 1.94 39.68 -10.87
N GLY A 447 0.77 40.27 -10.57
CA GLY A 447 -0.12 40.87 -11.55
C GLY A 447 -0.90 39.81 -12.34
N LYS A 448 -2.05 40.18 -12.91
CA LYS A 448 -2.90 39.28 -13.71
C LYS A 448 -2.28 39.01 -15.09
N ASN A 449 -1.24 38.18 -15.12
CA ASN A 449 -0.49 37.79 -16.31
C ASN A 449 -0.23 36.27 -16.33
N VAL A 450 0.59 35.82 -17.28
CA VAL A 450 0.95 34.40 -17.44
C VAL A 450 1.53 33.79 -16.16
N LEU A 451 2.29 34.55 -15.36
CA LEU A 451 2.87 34.06 -14.10
C LEU A 451 1.81 33.77 -13.04
N TYR A 452 0.78 34.62 -12.94
CA TYR A 452 -0.36 34.37 -12.05
C TYR A 452 -1.12 33.09 -12.43
N TYR A 453 -1.43 32.90 -13.72
CA TYR A 453 -2.11 31.68 -14.17
C TYR A 453 -1.23 30.43 -14.01
N ALA A 454 0.07 30.53 -14.27
CA ALA A 454 1.02 29.46 -14.01
C ALA A 454 1.07 29.07 -12.52
N TYR A 455 1.09 30.06 -11.63
CA TYR A 455 1.01 29.86 -10.19
C TYR A 455 -0.29 29.19 -9.75
N GLN A 456 -1.44 29.60 -10.31
CA GLN A 456 -2.74 28.98 -10.02
C GLN A 456 -2.81 27.53 -10.50
N VAL A 457 -2.32 27.26 -11.71
CA VAL A 457 -2.23 25.88 -12.25
C VAL A 457 -1.33 25.02 -11.37
N GLY A 458 -0.21 25.55 -10.89
CA GLY A 458 0.67 24.84 -9.95
C GLY A 458 -0.02 24.53 -8.62
N THR A 459 -0.75 25.51 -8.08
CA THR A 459 -1.50 25.38 -6.82
C THR A 459 -2.63 24.35 -6.93
N ALA A 460 -3.45 24.46 -7.98
CA ALA A 460 -4.49 23.46 -8.26
C ALA A 460 -3.89 22.07 -8.51
N GLY A 461 -2.80 21.99 -9.26
CA GLY A 461 -2.11 20.74 -9.59
C GLY A 461 -1.60 20.01 -8.35
N VAL A 462 -0.95 20.71 -7.41
CA VAL A 462 -0.46 20.08 -6.18
C VAL A 462 -1.60 19.67 -5.25
N LEU A 463 -2.68 20.46 -5.17
CA LEU A 463 -3.86 20.13 -4.36
C LEU A 463 -4.60 18.90 -4.91
N LEU A 464 -4.80 18.80 -6.23
CA LEU A 464 -5.39 17.61 -6.82
C LEU A 464 -4.47 16.38 -6.67
N LEU A 465 -3.15 16.58 -6.72
CA LEU A 465 -2.17 15.52 -6.48
C LEU A 465 -2.11 15.08 -5.01
N ALA A 466 -2.38 15.97 -4.04
CA ALA A 466 -2.42 15.63 -2.62
C ALA A 466 -3.46 14.53 -2.33
N ALA A 467 -4.62 14.58 -3.00
CA ALA A 467 -5.63 13.53 -2.89
C ALA A 467 -5.08 12.13 -3.25
N ASN A 468 -4.08 12.05 -4.14
CA ASN A 468 -3.45 10.79 -4.55
C ASN A 468 -2.71 10.11 -3.39
N THR A 469 -2.23 10.85 -2.39
CA THR A 469 -1.62 10.30 -1.17
C THR A 469 -2.62 9.41 -0.42
N ALA A 470 -3.83 9.89 -0.21
CA ALA A 470 -4.90 9.12 0.40
C ALA A 470 -5.31 7.88 -0.43
N TYR A 471 -5.33 8.00 -1.77
CA TYR A 471 -5.56 6.84 -2.65
C TYR A 471 -4.45 5.78 -2.59
N ALA A 472 -3.23 6.16 -2.19
CA ALA A 472 -2.14 5.21 -1.96
C ALA A 472 -2.21 4.53 -0.59
N ASP A 473 -2.62 5.27 0.46
CA ASP A 473 -2.51 4.84 1.85
C ASP A 473 -3.80 4.21 2.41
N PHE A 474 -4.99 4.78 2.12
CA PHE A 474 -6.26 4.22 2.59
C PHE A 474 -6.47 2.75 2.22
N PRO A 475 -6.23 2.32 0.95
CA PRO A 475 -6.43 0.92 0.59
C PRO A 475 -5.38 0.00 1.24
N ARG A 476 -4.17 0.52 1.50
CA ARG A 476 -3.11 -0.22 2.20
C ARG A 476 -3.46 -0.44 3.66
N LEU A 477 -3.91 0.59 4.37
CA LEU A 477 -4.35 0.51 5.76
C LEU A 477 -5.56 -0.42 5.89
N SER A 478 -6.56 -0.26 5.01
CA SER A 478 -7.74 -1.14 4.95
C SER A 478 -7.35 -2.61 4.77
N ALA A 479 -6.34 -2.89 3.94
CA ALA A 479 -5.84 -4.24 3.74
C ALA A 479 -5.09 -4.80 4.96
N ILE A 480 -4.33 -3.97 5.68
CA ILE A 480 -3.69 -4.36 6.95
C ILE A 480 -4.76 -4.73 7.98
N LEU A 481 -5.78 -3.87 8.17
CA LEU A 481 -6.88 -4.14 9.09
C LEU A 481 -7.69 -5.39 8.72
N ALA A 482 -7.86 -5.66 7.42
CA ALA A 482 -8.52 -6.87 6.94
C ALA A 482 -7.71 -8.14 7.24
N LYS A 483 -6.37 -8.08 7.13
CA LYS A 483 -5.48 -9.18 7.54
C LYS A 483 -5.55 -9.44 9.04
N ASP A 484 -5.60 -8.37 9.84
CA ASP A 484 -5.74 -8.43 11.30
C ASP A 484 -7.18 -8.77 11.77
N ARG A 485 -8.07 -9.12 10.83
CA ARG A 485 -9.48 -9.53 11.07
C ARG A 485 -10.35 -8.44 11.72
N PHE A 486 -10.01 -7.16 11.51
CA PHE A 486 -10.83 -6.01 11.93
C PHE A 486 -11.71 -5.45 10.82
N ALA A 487 -11.34 -5.66 9.56
CA ALA A 487 -12.11 -5.22 8.40
C ALA A 487 -12.56 -6.41 7.53
N PRO A 488 -13.53 -6.23 6.60
CA PRO A 488 -13.97 -7.31 5.72
C PRO A 488 -12.79 -7.87 4.92
N ARG A 489 -12.68 -9.20 4.85
CA ARG A 489 -11.58 -9.86 4.11
C ARG A 489 -11.46 -9.36 2.67
N GLN A 490 -12.57 -8.93 2.06
CA GLN A 490 -12.65 -8.34 0.71
C GLN A 490 -11.72 -7.12 0.48
N LEU A 491 -11.35 -6.38 1.52
CA LEU A 491 -10.43 -5.24 1.42
C LEU A 491 -8.95 -5.64 1.37
N ALA A 492 -8.61 -6.87 1.79
CA ALA A 492 -7.26 -7.41 1.66
C ALA A 492 -6.94 -7.91 0.24
N PHE A 493 -7.95 -8.05 -0.63
CA PHE A 493 -7.76 -8.54 -1.98
C PHE A 493 -7.20 -7.43 -2.88
N ARG A 494 -6.13 -7.76 -3.60
CA ARG A 494 -5.56 -6.92 -4.67
C ARG A 494 -6.21 -7.35 -5.98
N GLY A 495 -6.74 -6.40 -6.75
CA GLY A 495 -7.33 -6.66 -8.07
C GLY A 495 -6.27 -7.03 -9.13
N ASP A 496 -6.71 -7.25 -10.37
CA ASP A 496 -5.86 -7.71 -11.49
C ASP A 496 -4.65 -6.80 -11.81
N ARG A 497 -4.65 -5.55 -11.32
CA ARG A 497 -3.54 -4.60 -11.44
C ARG A 497 -2.74 -4.39 -10.15
N LEU A 498 -2.88 -5.30 -9.18
CA LEU A 498 -2.18 -5.27 -7.89
C LEU A 498 -2.52 -4.04 -7.01
N ALA A 499 -3.61 -3.34 -7.34
CA ALA A 499 -4.20 -2.28 -6.56
C ALA A 499 -5.34 -2.83 -5.71
N PHE A 500 -5.54 -2.29 -4.50
CA PHE A 500 -6.66 -2.65 -3.62
C PHE A 500 -7.95 -1.95 -4.12
N SER A 501 -8.50 -2.43 -5.23
CA SER A 501 -9.59 -1.77 -5.97
C SER A 501 -10.82 -1.46 -5.11
N ASN A 502 -11.20 -2.36 -4.20
CA ASN A 502 -12.32 -2.14 -3.29
C ASN A 502 -12.08 -0.96 -2.34
N GLY A 503 -10.85 -0.82 -1.83
CA GLY A 503 -10.46 0.32 -1.00
C GLY A 503 -10.46 1.64 -1.77
N ILE A 504 -9.98 1.64 -3.01
CA ILE A 504 -9.99 2.83 -3.90
C ILE A 504 -11.43 3.28 -4.19
N MET A 505 -12.31 2.35 -4.54
CA MET A 505 -13.72 2.64 -4.79
C MET A 505 -14.44 3.17 -3.55
N LEU A 506 -14.19 2.55 -2.38
CA LEU A 506 -14.78 2.97 -1.11
C LEU A 506 -14.35 4.40 -0.75
N LEU A 507 -13.05 4.71 -0.89
CA LEU A 507 -12.51 6.04 -0.66
C LEU A 507 -13.15 7.08 -1.59
N GLY A 508 -13.16 6.82 -2.90
CA GLY A 508 -13.72 7.74 -3.89
C GLY A 508 -15.21 8.00 -3.67
N ALA A 509 -15.99 6.95 -3.35
CA ALA A 509 -17.41 7.09 -3.03
C ALA A 509 -17.65 7.90 -1.74
N ALA A 510 -16.90 7.62 -0.68
CA ALA A 510 -17.02 8.35 0.58
C ALA A 510 -16.65 9.83 0.42
N ALA A 511 -15.56 10.13 -0.30
CA ALA A 511 -15.14 11.49 -0.59
C ALA A 511 -16.18 12.23 -1.46
N ALA A 512 -16.74 11.58 -2.48
CA ALA A 512 -17.80 12.15 -3.31
C ALA A 512 -19.05 12.50 -2.49
N VAL A 513 -19.47 11.63 -1.55
CA VAL A 513 -20.59 11.90 -0.65
C VAL A 513 -20.31 13.14 0.21
N LEU A 514 -19.12 13.25 0.82
CA LEU A 514 -18.76 14.45 1.59
C LEU A 514 -18.74 15.71 0.74
N LEU A 515 -18.19 15.67 -0.47
CA LEU A 515 -18.17 16.80 -1.39
C LEU A 515 -19.58 17.30 -1.73
N VAL A 516 -20.54 16.39 -1.91
CA VAL A 516 -21.95 16.75 -2.16
C VAL A 516 -22.60 17.34 -0.91
N ILE A 517 -22.43 16.72 0.26
CA ILE A 517 -23.02 17.18 1.53
C ILE A 517 -22.51 18.58 1.89
N PHE A 518 -21.21 18.81 1.79
CA PHE A 518 -20.57 20.08 2.15
C PHE A 518 -20.44 21.06 0.98
N GLN A 519 -21.05 20.75 -0.18
CA GLN A 519 -21.09 21.61 -1.36
C GLN A 519 -19.71 22.04 -1.87
N ALA A 520 -18.71 21.14 -1.74
CA ALA A 520 -17.30 21.38 -2.05
C ALA A 520 -16.71 22.65 -1.41
N GLN A 521 -17.17 23.02 -0.21
CA GLN A 521 -16.64 24.18 0.53
C GLN A 521 -15.52 23.76 1.48
N VAL A 522 -14.32 24.30 1.25
CA VAL A 522 -13.10 24.01 2.02
C VAL A 522 -13.27 24.33 3.50
N THR A 523 -13.78 25.53 3.83
CA THR A 523 -13.97 26.00 5.21
C THR A 523 -14.95 25.14 6.03
N ARG A 524 -15.87 24.41 5.39
CA ARG A 524 -16.76 23.46 6.08
C ARG A 524 -16.13 22.08 6.27
N LEU A 525 -15.19 21.70 5.41
CA LEU A 525 -14.51 20.40 5.44
C LEU A 525 -13.32 20.38 6.39
N ILE A 526 -12.54 21.47 6.47
CA ILE A 526 -11.32 21.54 7.29
C ILE A 526 -11.57 21.24 8.79
N PRO A 527 -12.63 21.75 9.45
CA PRO A 527 -12.87 21.43 10.86
C PRO A 527 -13.06 19.94 11.15
N LEU A 528 -13.54 19.17 10.16
CA LEU A 528 -13.73 17.73 10.26
C LEU A 528 -12.39 16.98 10.24
N TYR A 529 -11.42 17.51 9.50
CA TYR A 529 -10.17 16.86 9.15
C TYR A 529 -9.16 16.86 10.31
N ILE A 530 -9.01 18.00 10.97
CA ILE A 530 -7.92 18.25 11.94
C ILE A 530 -7.95 17.28 13.13
N LEU A 531 -9.13 16.95 13.64
CA LEU A 531 -9.25 16.17 14.86
C LEU A 531 -8.70 14.73 14.71
N GLY A 532 -8.95 14.08 13.57
CA GLY A 532 -8.49 12.71 13.30
C GLY A 532 -6.97 12.61 13.26
N VAL A 533 -6.32 13.52 12.52
CA VAL A 533 -4.86 13.59 12.41
C VAL A 533 -4.20 13.75 13.78
N PHE A 534 -4.68 14.68 14.60
CA PHE A 534 -4.02 14.91 15.89
C PHE A 534 -4.26 13.76 16.88
N ILE A 535 -5.39 13.05 16.79
CA ILE A 535 -5.60 11.81 17.57
C ILE A 535 -4.63 10.72 17.13
N SER A 536 -4.46 10.50 15.81
CA SER A 536 -3.52 9.49 15.29
C SER A 536 -2.08 9.82 15.69
N MET A 537 -1.68 11.10 15.57
CA MET A 537 -0.38 11.58 16.00
C MET A 537 -0.16 11.38 17.51
N THR A 538 -1.12 11.78 18.35
CA THR A 538 -1.03 11.65 19.81
C THR A 538 -0.83 10.18 20.21
N LEU A 539 -1.58 9.26 19.59
CA LEU A 539 -1.48 7.82 19.84
C LEU A 539 -0.15 7.25 19.35
N SER A 540 0.31 7.66 18.17
CA SER A 540 1.62 7.27 17.63
C SER A 540 2.75 7.70 18.55
N GLN A 541 2.76 8.97 18.98
CA GLN A 541 3.79 9.51 19.87
C GLN A 541 3.75 8.86 21.26
N SER A 542 2.56 8.63 21.81
CA SER A 542 2.40 7.88 23.06
C SER A 542 2.91 6.44 22.95
N GLY A 543 2.68 5.80 21.79
CA GLY A 543 3.24 4.48 21.47
C GLY A 543 4.76 4.49 21.44
N MET A 544 5.37 5.49 20.81
CA MET A 544 6.82 5.68 20.77
C MET A 544 7.42 5.93 22.16
N VAL A 545 6.74 6.66 23.05
CA VAL A 545 7.19 6.80 24.45
C VAL A 545 7.28 5.43 25.12
N ARG A 546 6.27 4.57 24.97
CA ARG A 546 6.28 3.21 25.53
C ARG A 546 7.34 2.31 24.86
N HIS A 547 7.58 2.49 23.56
CA HIS A 547 8.65 1.81 22.82
C HIS A 547 10.02 2.11 23.43
N TRP A 548 10.36 3.38 23.64
CA TRP A 548 11.65 3.79 24.21
C TRP A 548 11.82 3.37 25.67
N LEU A 549 10.74 3.36 26.46
CA LEU A 549 10.75 2.85 27.83
C LEU A 549 11.05 1.35 27.89
N ARG A 550 10.62 0.57 26.88
CA ARG A 550 10.77 -0.88 26.81
C ARG A 550 12.16 -1.31 26.30
N LEU A 551 12.62 -0.76 25.17
CA LEU A 551 13.86 -1.21 24.50
C LEU A 551 15.13 -0.55 25.03
N ARG A 552 15.06 0.71 25.50
CA ARG A 552 16.18 1.45 26.13
C ARG A 552 17.50 1.48 25.33
N GLU A 553 17.43 1.57 24.01
CA GLU A 553 18.61 1.63 23.12
C GLU A 553 19.44 2.92 23.28
N HIS A 554 20.61 3.01 22.64
CA HIS A 554 21.48 4.17 22.74
C HIS A 554 20.77 5.48 22.31
N GLY A 555 20.75 6.48 23.20
CA GLY A 555 20.01 7.74 22.98
C GLY A 555 18.51 7.70 23.31
N TRP A 556 18.03 6.65 23.99
CA TRP A 556 16.61 6.52 24.34
C TRP A 556 16.06 7.66 25.19
N ARG A 557 16.86 8.28 26.07
CA ARG A 557 16.41 9.37 26.95
C ARG A 557 15.97 10.61 26.16
N LEU A 558 16.81 11.04 25.20
CA LEU A 558 16.49 12.17 24.34
C LEU A 558 15.27 11.85 23.46
N SER A 559 15.25 10.64 22.90
CA SER A 559 14.15 10.17 22.05
C SER A 559 12.82 10.11 22.83
N LEU A 560 12.87 9.66 24.08
CA LEU A 560 11.73 9.65 24.98
C LEU A 560 11.22 11.05 25.29
N VAL A 561 12.10 11.98 25.67
CA VAL A 561 11.70 13.37 25.99
C VAL A 561 11.06 14.05 24.78
N LEU A 562 11.64 13.87 23.60
CA LEU A 562 11.11 14.43 22.35
C LEU A 562 9.73 13.87 22.00
N ASN A 563 9.52 12.54 22.08
CA ASN A 563 8.20 11.96 21.80
C ASN A 563 7.18 12.25 22.91
N ALA A 564 7.61 12.35 24.16
CA ALA A 564 6.73 12.74 25.26
C ALA A 564 6.24 14.18 25.10
N PHE A 565 7.16 15.09 24.74
CA PHE A 565 6.81 16.46 24.39
C PHE A 565 5.88 16.51 23.17
N GLY A 566 6.16 15.72 22.12
CA GLY A 566 5.29 15.59 20.96
C GLY A 566 3.89 15.06 21.30
N ALA A 567 3.78 14.05 22.16
CA ALA A 567 2.51 13.49 22.62
C ALA A 567 1.70 14.52 23.43
N VAL A 568 2.34 15.28 24.31
CA VAL A 568 1.69 16.36 25.07
C VAL A 568 1.26 17.49 24.13
N ALA A 569 2.13 17.95 23.24
CA ALA A 569 1.82 19.03 22.31
C ALA A 569 0.63 18.67 21.40
N THR A 570 0.67 17.48 20.78
CA THR A 570 -0.43 17.00 19.92
C THR A 570 -1.71 16.74 20.73
N GLY A 571 -1.61 16.20 21.95
CA GLY A 571 -2.75 16.02 22.85
C GLY A 571 -3.41 17.34 23.26
N VAL A 572 -2.61 18.38 23.56
CA VAL A 572 -3.12 19.73 23.81
C VAL A 572 -3.86 20.28 22.59
N VAL A 573 -3.32 20.07 21.38
CA VAL A 573 -4.03 20.45 20.14
C VAL A 573 -5.36 19.69 20.00
N VAL A 574 -5.42 18.39 20.28
CA VAL A 574 -6.69 17.62 20.27
C VAL A 574 -7.72 18.27 21.20
N VAL A 575 -7.32 18.67 22.41
CA VAL A 575 -8.23 19.32 23.37
C VAL A 575 -8.68 20.68 22.86
N ILE A 576 -7.79 21.50 22.32
CA ILE A 576 -8.12 22.82 21.77
C ILE A 576 -9.07 22.68 20.58
N VAL A 577 -8.78 21.79 19.63
CA VAL A 577 -9.62 21.52 18.45
C VAL A 577 -10.99 21.01 18.90
N GLY A 578 -11.00 20.00 19.79
CA GLY A 578 -12.22 19.43 20.33
C GLY A 578 -13.12 20.47 21.03
N ALA A 579 -12.53 21.41 21.77
CA ALA A 579 -13.28 22.44 22.48
C ALA A 579 -13.74 23.60 21.56
N THR A 580 -12.88 24.05 20.65
CA THR A 580 -13.14 25.25 19.84
C THR A 580 -13.95 24.97 18.56
N LYS A 581 -13.83 23.77 17.99
CA LYS A 581 -14.47 23.36 16.72
C LYS A 581 -15.66 22.44 16.90
N PHE A 582 -16.06 22.13 18.14
CA PHE A 582 -17.23 21.29 18.39
C PHE A 582 -18.48 21.81 17.70
N THR A 583 -18.73 23.12 17.78
CA THR A 583 -19.91 23.76 17.15
C THR A 583 -19.80 23.90 15.63
N GLU A 584 -18.60 23.79 15.05
CA GLU A 584 -18.36 23.92 13.62
C GLU A 584 -18.45 22.60 12.85
N GLY A 585 -18.72 21.49 13.55
CA GLY A 585 -18.90 20.18 12.92
C GLY A 585 -17.87 19.13 13.31
N ALA A 586 -16.87 19.44 14.15
CA ALA A 586 -15.88 18.43 14.58
C ALA A 586 -16.52 17.18 15.22
N TRP A 587 -17.72 17.30 15.79
CA TRP A 587 -18.50 16.19 16.32
C TRP A 587 -18.85 15.14 15.25
N ILE A 588 -19.01 15.53 13.98
CA ILE A 588 -19.32 14.60 12.87
C ILE A 588 -18.15 13.62 12.70
N SER A 589 -16.91 14.10 12.75
CA SER A 589 -15.72 13.25 12.67
C SER A 589 -15.60 12.34 13.88
N VAL A 590 -15.92 12.82 15.09
CA VAL A 590 -15.96 11.98 16.29
C VAL A 590 -16.96 10.84 16.12
N ILE A 591 -18.17 11.14 15.64
CA ILE A 591 -19.19 10.12 15.38
C ILE A 591 -18.74 9.16 14.28
N ALA A 592 -18.14 9.66 13.20
CA ALA A 592 -17.62 8.80 12.13
C ALA A 592 -16.52 7.84 12.64
N MET A 593 -15.58 8.34 13.44
CA MET A 593 -14.52 7.53 14.06
C MET A 593 -15.11 6.49 15.03
N LEU A 594 -16.07 6.89 15.86
CA LEU A 594 -16.76 5.97 16.79
C LEU A 594 -17.54 4.90 16.04
N ALA A 595 -18.29 5.28 15.00
CA ALA A 595 -19.04 4.34 14.17
C ALA A 595 -18.09 3.33 13.51
N LEU A 596 -16.97 3.80 12.97
CA LEU A 596 -15.97 2.94 12.33
C LEU A 596 -15.28 2.02 13.35
N PHE A 597 -14.96 2.52 14.55
CA PHE A 597 -14.48 1.71 15.67
C PHE A 597 -15.49 0.61 16.06
N CYS A 598 -16.77 0.96 16.18
CA CYS A 598 -17.84 0.00 16.44
C CYS A 598 -17.92 -1.06 15.33
N VAL A 599 -17.82 -0.67 14.06
CA VAL A 599 -17.78 -1.61 12.92
C VAL A 599 -16.59 -2.56 13.05
N PHE A 600 -15.39 -2.08 13.37
CA PHE A 600 -14.22 -2.95 13.59
C PHE A 600 -14.41 -3.92 14.74
N ALA A 601 -14.94 -3.44 15.86
CA ALA A 601 -15.22 -4.27 17.03
C ALA A 601 -16.27 -5.35 16.72
N LEU A 602 -17.33 -4.99 15.98
CA LEU A 602 -18.39 -5.91 15.55
C LEU A 602 -17.85 -6.98 14.60
N ILE A 603 -17.03 -6.60 13.62
CA ILE A 603 -16.41 -7.54 12.67
C ILE A 603 -15.47 -8.50 13.41
N ARG A 604 -14.62 -8.00 14.29
CA ARG A 604 -13.72 -8.87 15.08
C ARG A 604 -14.49 -9.81 16.00
N SER A 605 -15.54 -9.32 16.66
CA SER A 605 -16.43 -10.17 17.48
C SER A 605 -17.14 -11.23 16.64
N HIS A 606 -17.60 -10.88 15.43
CA HIS A 606 -18.19 -11.83 14.49
C HIS A 606 -17.20 -12.93 14.08
N TYR A 607 -16.00 -12.56 13.62
CA TYR A 607 -14.99 -13.54 13.23
C TYR A 607 -14.52 -14.39 14.42
N GLY A 608 -14.35 -13.82 15.61
CA GLY A 608 -13.99 -14.59 16.80
C GLY A 608 -15.09 -15.54 17.29
N ARG A 609 -16.38 -15.21 17.07
CA ARG A 609 -17.49 -16.15 17.29
C ARG A 609 -17.51 -17.26 16.25
N LEU A 610 -17.25 -16.95 14.99
CA LEU A 610 -17.23 -17.92 13.91
C LEU A 610 -16.06 -18.90 14.06
N GLU A 611 -14.86 -18.39 14.36
CA GLU A 611 -13.67 -19.21 14.61
C GLU A 611 -13.91 -20.17 15.76
N ARG A 612 -14.47 -19.73 16.89
CA ARG A 612 -14.84 -20.63 17.99
C ARG A 612 -15.85 -21.71 17.58
N LYS A 613 -16.80 -21.40 16.68
CA LYS A 613 -17.79 -22.38 16.20
C LYS A 613 -17.19 -23.37 15.18
N LEU A 614 -16.29 -22.89 14.33
CA LEU A 614 -15.67 -23.65 13.23
C LEU A 614 -14.38 -24.37 13.64
N ARG A 615 -13.77 -23.99 14.78
CA ARG A 615 -12.57 -24.63 15.33
C ARG A 615 -12.88 -26.10 15.59
N VAL A 616 -12.00 -26.94 15.08
CA VAL A 616 -11.95 -28.37 15.38
C VAL A 616 -10.73 -28.58 16.25
N ASP A 617 -10.85 -29.40 17.28
CA ASP A 617 -9.67 -29.88 17.97
C ASP A 617 -8.96 -30.84 17.01
N GLU A 618 -7.78 -30.43 16.52
CA GLU A 618 -7.01 -31.20 15.54
C GLU A 618 -6.66 -32.61 16.08
N SER A 619 -6.68 -32.79 17.41
CA SER A 619 -6.46 -34.09 18.08
C SER A 619 -7.70 -35.00 18.14
N GLU A 620 -8.91 -34.42 18.00
CA GLU A 620 -10.18 -35.16 18.00
C GLU A 620 -10.66 -35.48 16.58
N VAL A 621 -9.95 -35.00 15.53
CA VAL A 621 -10.23 -35.41 14.15
C VAL A 621 -10.02 -36.93 14.10
N PRO A 622 -11.07 -37.74 13.86
CA PRO A 622 -10.91 -39.17 13.81
C PRO A 622 -9.91 -39.49 12.69
N VAL A 623 -8.77 -40.06 13.06
CA VAL A 623 -7.88 -40.71 12.11
C VAL A 623 -8.66 -41.91 11.61
N ALA A 624 -9.44 -41.72 10.54
CA ALA A 624 -10.13 -42.81 9.90
C ALA A 624 -9.06 -43.76 9.38
N VAL A 625 -8.95 -44.93 10.01
CA VAL A 625 -8.19 -46.05 9.48
C VAL A 625 -8.73 -46.29 8.07
N PRO A 626 -7.88 -46.30 7.03
CA PRO A 626 -8.35 -46.43 5.66
C PRO A 626 -9.29 -47.64 5.56
N ALA A 627 -10.51 -47.41 5.08
CA ALA A 627 -11.44 -48.49 4.78
C ALA A 627 -10.70 -49.50 3.89
N ALA A 628 -10.83 -50.78 4.23
CA ALA A 628 -10.14 -51.88 3.59
C ALA A 628 -10.06 -51.67 2.07
N VAL A 629 -8.85 -51.73 1.53
CA VAL A 629 -8.53 -51.49 0.11
C VAL A 629 -9.46 -52.34 -0.75
N SER A 630 -10.54 -51.74 -1.24
CA SER A 630 -11.36 -52.34 -2.27
C SER A 630 -10.49 -52.47 -3.52
N SER A 631 -10.41 -53.70 -4.05
CA SER A 631 -9.47 -54.09 -5.11
C SER A 631 -9.82 -53.49 -6.49
N GLU A 632 -10.89 -52.70 -6.57
CA GLU A 632 -11.27 -51.99 -7.79
C GLU A 632 -10.68 -50.57 -7.80
N PRO A 633 -10.07 -50.13 -8.91
CA PRO A 633 -9.58 -48.75 -9.02
C PRO A 633 -10.76 -47.77 -8.93
N PRO A 634 -10.66 -46.71 -8.10
CA PRO A 634 -11.72 -45.72 -7.98
C PRO A 634 -12.04 -45.10 -9.35
N ARG A 635 -13.33 -45.06 -9.69
CA ARG A 635 -13.82 -44.57 -10.99
C ARG A 635 -13.78 -43.05 -11.11
N ASP A 636 -13.89 -42.36 -9.97
CA ASP A 636 -14.02 -40.91 -9.89
C ASP A 636 -12.90 -40.32 -9.01
N HIS A 637 -12.27 -39.23 -9.42
CA HIS A 637 -11.27 -38.48 -8.64
C HIS A 637 -11.96 -37.25 -8.02
N VAL A 638 -11.98 -37.18 -6.68
CA VAL A 638 -12.65 -36.09 -5.95
C VAL A 638 -11.64 -35.00 -5.56
N ILE A 639 -11.96 -33.76 -5.91
CA ILE A 639 -11.15 -32.58 -5.59
C ILE A 639 -11.93 -31.70 -4.62
N VAL A 640 -11.30 -31.35 -3.50
CA VAL A 640 -11.88 -30.45 -2.48
C VAL A 640 -10.98 -29.21 -2.34
N PRO A 641 -11.43 -28.02 -2.75
CA PRO A 641 -10.68 -26.80 -2.50
C PRO A 641 -10.82 -26.41 -1.03
N VAL A 642 -9.70 -26.22 -0.34
CA VAL A 642 -9.64 -25.95 1.11
C VAL A 642 -8.88 -24.67 1.39
N ASP A 643 -9.46 -23.80 2.22
CA ASP A 643 -8.84 -22.53 2.66
C ASP A 643 -8.13 -22.69 4.01
N ASP A 644 -8.68 -23.47 4.93
CA ASP A 644 -8.10 -23.78 6.24
C ASP A 644 -8.64 -25.12 6.78
N ILE A 645 -8.06 -25.66 7.85
CA ILE A 645 -8.56 -26.84 8.57
C ILE A 645 -9.68 -26.38 9.51
N ASN A 646 -10.94 -26.62 9.11
CA ASN A 646 -12.12 -26.25 9.89
C ASN A 646 -13.25 -27.28 9.66
N LYS A 647 -14.35 -27.16 10.42
CA LYS A 647 -15.52 -28.07 10.31
C LYS A 647 -16.09 -28.19 8.89
N ILE A 648 -15.98 -27.13 8.08
CA ILE A 648 -16.49 -27.12 6.69
C ILE A 648 -15.57 -27.97 5.81
N SER A 649 -14.25 -27.74 5.88
CA SER A 649 -13.25 -28.48 5.12
C SER A 649 -13.23 -29.97 5.50
N ILE A 650 -13.32 -30.27 6.81
CA ILE A 650 -13.35 -31.65 7.32
C ILE A 650 -14.65 -32.34 6.94
N GLY A 651 -15.80 -31.66 7.06
CA GLY A 651 -17.09 -32.21 6.61
C GLY A 651 -17.12 -32.49 5.11
N ALA A 652 -16.57 -31.57 4.30
CA ALA A 652 -16.43 -31.77 2.85
C ALA A 652 -15.51 -32.94 2.50
N ILE A 653 -14.44 -33.16 3.26
CA ILE A 653 -13.56 -34.33 3.11
C ILE A 653 -14.26 -35.62 3.54
N GLY A 654 -15.06 -35.59 4.61
CA GLY A 654 -15.89 -36.73 5.01
C GLY A 654 -16.80 -37.17 3.86
N MET A 655 -17.54 -36.23 3.26
CA MET A 655 -18.36 -36.51 2.07
C MET A 655 -17.50 -36.98 0.88
N ALA A 656 -16.31 -36.43 0.68
CA ALA A 656 -15.41 -36.86 -0.38
C ALA A 656 -14.99 -38.33 -0.24
N ARG A 657 -14.70 -38.77 0.99
CA ARG A 657 -14.31 -40.15 1.31
C ARG A 657 -15.43 -41.15 1.07
N GLU A 658 -16.69 -40.75 1.27
CA GLU A 658 -17.86 -41.60 0.95
C GLU A 658 -18.02 -41.82 -0.57
N ILE A 659 -17.59 -40.86 -1.38
CA ILE A 659 -17.77 -40.88 -2.84
C ILE A 659 -16.62 -41.63 -3.53
N SER A 660 -15.38 -41.47 -3.07
CA SER A 660 -14.21 -42.10 -3.70
C SER A 660 -13.05 -42.28 -2.71
N SER A 661 -12.25 -43.33 -2.94
CA SER A 661 -10.97 -43.54 -2.26
C SER A 661 -9.85 -42.64 -2.79
N MET A 662 -10.05 -41.95 -3.92
CA MET A 662 -9.09 -41.01 -4.50
C MET A 662 -9.57 -39.56 -4.29
N VAL A 663 -9.14 -38.97 -3.16
CA VAL A 663 -9.45 -37.59 -2.76
C VAL A 663 -8.18 -36.75 -2.79
N THR A 664 -8.23 -35.56 -3.40
CA THR A 664 -7.15 -34.58 -3.35
C THR A 664 -7.67 -33.25 -2.81
N ALA A 665 -7.02 -32.74 -1.75
CA ALA A 665 -7.30 -31.40 -1.23
C ALA A 665 -6.44 -30.38 -1.99
N VAL A 666 -7.03 -29.25 -2.39
CA VAL A 666 -6.33 -28.20 -3.13
C VAL A 666 -6.36 -26.91 -2.32
N HIS A 667 -5.19 -26.42 -1.94
CA HIS A 667 -5.05 -25.14 -1.24
C HIS A 667 -4.33 -24.13 -2.12
N VAL A 668 -4.94 -22.97 -2.30
CA VAL A 668 -4.39 -21.88 -3.09
C VAL A 668 -3.76 -20.86 -2.14
N PHE A 669 -2.47 -20.59 -2.31
CA PHE A 669 -1.71 -19.72 -1.39
C PHE A 669 -0.97 -18.61 -2.14
N ASP A 670 -0.61 -17.56 -1.39
CA ASP A 670 0.13 -16.39 -1.88
C ASP A 670 1.38 -16.03 -1.04
N ASP A 671 1.55 -16.69 0.09
CA ASP A 671 2.68 -16.55 1.00
C ASP A 671 3.26 -17.95 1.26
N GLN A 672 4.52 -18.13 0.89
CA GLN A 672 5.21 -19.41 0.96
C GLN A 672 5.41 -19.88 2.42
N GLN A 673 5.61 -18.97 3.37
CA GLN A 673 5.82 -19.34 4.77
C GLN A 673 4.54 -19.86 5.42
N LEU A 674 3.41 -19.18 5.16
CA LEU A 674 2.10 -19.63 5.64
C LEU A 674 1.67 -20.95 5.00
N ALA A 675 2.01 -21.16 3.73
CA ALA A 675 1.70 -22.41 3.02
C ALA A 675 2.43 -23.62 3.59
N GLU A 676 3.71 -23.47 3.96
CA GLU A 676 4.47 -24.56 4.58
C GLU A 676 3.92 -24.89 5.97
N GLN A 677 3.59 -23.88 6.78
CA GLN A 677 2.93 -24.08 8.07
C GLN A 677 1.57 -24.80 7.93
N PHE A 678 0.79 -24.43 6.90
CA PHE A 678 -0.48 -25.09 6.61
C PHE A 678 -0.29 -26.56 6.21
N ARG A 679 0.71 -26.86 5.38
CA ARG A 679 1.07 -28.22 4.97
C ARG A 679 1.42 -29.11 6.16
N GLU A 680 2.23 -28.61 7.09
CA GLU A 680 2.61 -29.34 8.31
C GLU A 680 1.42 -29.61 9.22
N ARG A 681 0.48 -28.66 9.33
CA ARG A 681 -0.78 -28.86 10.06
C ARG A 681 -1.67 -29.88 9.36
N TRP A 682 -1.77 -29.81 8.03
CA TRP A 682 -2.58 -30.73 7.23
C TRP A 682 -2.10 -32.17 7.34
N ALA A 683 -0.78 -32.39 7.22
CA ALA A 683 -0.19 -33.72 7.32
C ALA A 683 -0.46 -34.38 8.69
N ARG A 684 -0.63 -33.58 9.75
CA ARG A 684 -1.00 -34.07 11.08
C ARG A 684 -2.49 -34.37 11.22
N ALA A 685 -3.36 -33.51 10.69
CA ALA A 685 -4.80 -33.63 10.87
C ALA A 685 -5.49 -34.58 9.88
N VAL A 686 -5.01 -34.66 8.64
CA VAL A 686 -5.61 -35.43 7.54
C VAL A 686 -4.51 -36.11 6.69
N PRO A 687 -3.81 -37.13 7.23
CA PRO A 687 -2.64 -37.74 6.58
C PRO A 687 -2.98 -38.57 5.34
N ASP A 688 -4.21 -39.06 5.25
CA ASP A 688 -4.73 -39.92 4.18
C ASP A 688 -5.07 -39.17 2.89
N VAL A 689 -5.30 -37.85 2.98
CA VAL A 689 -5.67 -37.01 1.83
C VAL A 689 -4.49 -36.15 1.38
N PRO A 690 -3.92 -36.39 0.18
CA PRO A 690 -2.84 -35.56 -0.36
C PRO A 690 -3.29 -34.10 -0.53
N LEU A 691 -2.42 -33.18 -0.12
CA LEU A 691 -2.60 -31.73 -0.27
C LEU A 691 -1.79 -31.21 -1.45
N LEU A 692 -2.48 -30.63 -2.44
CA LEU A 692 -1.90 -29.90 -3.55
C LEU A 692 -1.85 -28.41 -3.24
N LEU A 693 -0.64 -27.85 -3.14
CA LEU A 693 -0.42 -26.42 -2.94
C LEU A 693 -0.29 -25.72 -4.30
N LEU A 694 -1.24 -24.85 -4.62
CA LEU A 694 -1.22 -24.03 -5.84
C LEU A 694 -0.81 -22.60 -5.50
N GLU A 695 0.35 -22.18 -5.99
CA GLU A 695 0.78 -20.79 -5.86
C GLU A 695 -0.04 -19.92 -6.82
N SER A 696 -0.76 -18.95 -6.28
CA SER A 696 -1.49 -17.96 -7.07
C SER A 696 -0.78 -16.60 -6.95
N PRO A 697 0.18 -16.30 -7.84
CA PRO A 697 0.92 -15.04 -7.77
C PRO A 697 0.01 -13.81 -7.90
N PHE A 698 -1.17 -13.95 -8.51
CA PHE A 698 -2.19 -12.91 -8.65
C PHE A 698 -3.31 -12.99 -7.60
N ARG A 699 -3.20 -13.86 -6.58
CA ARG A 699 -4.24 -14.14 -5.58
C ARG A 699 -5.62 -14.43 -6.19
N GLN A 700 -5.64 -14.93 -7.43
CA GLN A 700 -6.83 -15.41 -8.10
C GLN A 700 -7.13 -16.82 -7.58
N PHE A 701 -8.31 -17.03 -7.01
CA PHE A 701 -8.74 -18.33 -6.51
C PHE A 701 -9.28 -19.24 -7.63
N VAL A 702 -10.06 -18.65 -8.55
CA VAL A 702 -10.81 -19.38 -9.57
C VAL A 702 -9.90 -19.96 -10.67
N SER A 703 -8.99 -19.15 -11.21
CA SER A 703 -8.16 -19.53 -12.37
C SER A 703 -7.20 -20.71 -12.08
N PRO A 704 -6.44 -20.73 -10.96
CA PRO A 704 -5.53 -21.84 -10.67
C PRO A 704 -6.25 -23.17 -10.43
N ILE A 705 -7.41 -23.13 -9.75
CA ILE A 705 -8.22 -24.33 -9.51
C ILE A 705 -8.79 -24.85 -10.83
N LEU A 706 -9.33 -23.99 -11.69
CA LEU A 706 -9.82 -24.40 -13.01
C LEU A 706 -8.73 -25.01 -13.88
N ALA A 707 -7.54 -24.42 -13.86
CA ALA A 707 -6.42 -24.91 -14.67
C ALA A 707 -5.82 -26.21 -14.08
N CYS A 708 -5.91 -26.42 -12.76
CA CYS A 708 -5.65 -27.72 -12.13
C CYS A 708 -6.65 -28.78 -12.60
N VAL A 709 -7.96 -28.47 -12.58
CA VAL A 709 -9.02 -29.36 -13.08
C VAL A 709 -8.85 -29.66 -14.57
N GLU A 710 -8.53 -28.66 -15.41
CA GLU A 710 -8.21 -28.85 -16.84
C GLU A 710 -7.08 -29.86 -17.05
N ARG A 711 -6.03 -29.74 -16.25
CA ARG A 711 -4.87 -30.61 -16.37
C ARG A 711 -5.19 -32.04 -15.97
N LEU A 712 -5.98 -32.20 -14.91
CA LEU A 712 -6.46 -33.52 -14.48
C LEU A 712 -7.40 -34.13 -15.53
N GLU A 713 -8.31 -33.36 -16.14
CA GLU A 713 -9.16 -33.84 -17.25
C GLU A 713 -8.35 -34.33 -18.47
N GLN A 714 -7.17 -33.75 -18.70
CA GLN A 714 -6.29 -34.13 -19.84
C GLN A 714 -5.37 -35.30 -19.52
N THR A 715 -5.01 -35.48 -18.25
CA THR A 715 -4.02 -36.48 -17.82
C THR A 715 -4.70 -37.77 -17.37
N GLU A 716 -5.90 -37.68 -16.81
CA GLU A 716 -6.66 -38.81 -16.29
C GLU A 716 -7.85 -39.13 -17.20
N SER A 717 -8.07 -40.41 -17.48
CA SER A 717 -9.24 -40.89 -18.22
C SER A 717 -10.50 -41.05 -17.35
N ARG A 718 -10.44 -40.60 -16.10
CA ARG A 718 -11.46 -40.77 -15.06
C ARG A 718 -12.39 -39.56 -14.97
N ARG A 719 -13.55 -39.71 -14.32
CA ARG A 719 -14.46 -38.59 -14.08
C ARG A 719 -13.96 -37.78 -12.90
N ILE A 720 -14.07 -36.45 -12.99
CA ILE A 720 -13.64 -35.54 -11.92
C ILE A 720 -14.85 -34.99 -11.20
N VAL A 721 -14.84 -35.08 -9.87
CA VAL A 721 -15.88 -34.54 -9.00
C VAL A 721 -15.27 -33.44 -8.16
N VAL A 722 -15.79 -32.22 -8.24
CA VAL A 722 -15.35 -31.09 -7.41
C VAL A 722 -16.39 -30.83 -6.34
N ILE A 723 -16.03 -31.02 -5.07
CA ILE A 723 -16.89 -30.69 -3.93
C ILE A 723 -16.57 -29.27 -3.50
N LEU A 724 -17.55 -28.38 -3.56
CA LEU A 724 -17.41 -26.97 -3.20
C LEU A 724 -17.89 -26.76 -1.75
N PRO A 725 -16.99 -26.58 -0.77
CA PRO A 725 -17.38 -26.22 0.59
C PRO A 725 -17.96 -24.80 0.59
N THR A 726 -19.24 -24.67 0.91
CA THR A 726 -19.94 -23.38 0.90
C THR A 726 -20.42 -23.04 2.30
N PHE A 727 -20.12 -21.83 2.76
CA PHE A 727 -20.67 -21.31 4.01
C PHE A 727 -21.98 -20.58 3.72
N GLU A 728 -23.07 -21.03 4.33
CA GLU A 728 -24.35 -20.35 4.27
C GLU A 728 -24.53 -19.47 5.52
N PRO A 729 -24.26 -18.16 5.41
CA PRO A 729 -24.44 -17.24 6.53
C PRO A 729 -25.91 -17.12 6.92
N ARG A 730 -26.16 -16.92 8.21
CA ARG A 730 -27.52 -16.82 8.75
C ARG A 730 -28.17 -15.48 8.41
N HIS A 731 -27.39 -14.40 8.38
CA HIS A 731 -27.88 -13.04 8.11
C HIS A 731 -27.35 -12.50 6.77
N TRP A 732 -28.10 -11.56 6.18
CA TRP A 732 -27.72 -10.96 4.90
C TRP A 732 -26.44 -10.13 4.99
N TRP A 733 -26.18 -9.44 6.11
CA TRP A 733 -24.99 -8.60 6.29
C TRP A 733 -23.71 -9.43 6.43
N GLU A 734 -23.80 -10.65 6.97
CA GLU A 734 -22.67 -11.60 7.02
C GLU A 734 -22.20 -11.99 5.61
N ARG A 735 -23.10 -11.91 4.61
CA ARG A 735 -22.75 -12.15 3.20
C ARG A 735 -21.76 -11.12 2.65
N LEU A 736 -21.77 -9.89 3.17
CA LEU A 736 -20.84 -8.83 2.77
C LEU A 736 -19.44 -9.03 3.37
N LEU A 737 -19.33 -9.75 4.49
CA LEU A 737 -18.06 -9.94 5.22
C LEU A 737 -17.24 -11.14 4.72
N HIS A 738 -17.87 -12.07 4.01
CA HIS A 738 -17.26 -13.32 3.54
C HIS A 738 -17.02 -13.28 2.04
N ASN A 739 -15.88 -13.83 1.61
CA ASN A 739 -15.58 -13.93 0.19
C ASN A 739 -16.20 -15.21 -0.38
N ARG A 740 -16.97 -15.09 -1.47
CA ARG A 740 -17.68 -16.19 -2.15
C ARG A 740 -16.89 -16.77 -3.32
N ASP A 741 -15.56 -16.75 -3.24
CA ASP A 741 -14.72 -17.16 -4.37
C ASP A 741 -14.96 -18.63 -4.78
N VAL A 742 -15.32 -19.50 -3.83
CA VAL A 742 -15.73 -20.89 -4.11
C VAL A 742 -16.98 -20.95 -4.98
N LEU A 743 -17.97 -20.06 -4.78
CA LEU A 743 -19.18 -20.01 -5.60
C LEU A 743 -18.92 -19.43 -7.00
N ARG A 744 -17.85 -18.64 -7.17
CA ARG A 744 -17.44 -18.14 -8.49
C ARG A 744 -16.89 -19.24 -9.40
N LEU A 745 -16.41 -20.38 -8.85
CA LEU A 745 -15.99 -21.55 -9.64
C LEU A 745 -17.17 -22.27 -10.30
N ARG A 746 -18.34 -22.28 -9.64
CA ARG A 746 -19.53 -23.04 -10.02
C ARG A 746 -19.94 -22.87 -11.50
N PRO A 747 -20.11 -21.65 -12.05
CA PRO A 747 -20.51 -21.48 -13.44
C PRO A 747 -19.48 -22.00 -14.45
N PHE A 748 -18.18 -21.95 -14.12
CA PHE A 748 -17.11 -22.41 -15.02
C PHE A 748 -16.95 -23.93 -14.99
N LEU A 749 -17.13 -24.56 -13.84
CA LEU A 749 -17.07 -26.02 -13.71
C LEU A 749 -18.29 -26.70 -14.35
N LYS A 750 -19.49 -26.10 -14.24
CA LYS A 750 -20.73 -26.63 -14.85
C LYS A 750 -20.72 -26.67 -16.39
N GLN A 751 -19.87 -25.88 -17.04
CA GLN A 751 -19.77 -25.86 -18.51
C GLN A 751 -18.96 -27.04 -19.08
N ARG A 752 -18.33 -27.85 -18.21
CA ARG A 752 -17.47 -28.98 -18.62
C ARG A 752 -18.26 -30.28 -18.61
N LYS A 753 -18.12 -31.06 -19.69
CA LYS A 753 -18.88 -32.31 -19.88
C LYS A 753 -18.41 -33.45 -18.97
N ASN A 754 -17.15 -33.44 -18.52
CA ASN A 754 -16.53 -34.52 -17.73
C ASN A 754 -16.33 -34.17 -16.24
N VAL A 755 -16.81 -33.00 -15.80
CA VAL A 755 -16.71 -32.54 -14.40
C VAL A 755 -18.09 -32.51 -13.77
N ARG A 756 -18.23 -33.14 -12.60
CA ARG A 756 -19.42 -33.00 -11.75
C ARG A 756 -19.10 -32.06 -10.60
N VAL A 757 -20.04 -31.18 -10.29
CA VAL A 757 -19.92 -30.21 -9.19
C VAL A 757 -20.94 -30.58 -8.13
N LEU A 758 -20.46 -30.80 -6.90
CA LEU A 758 -21.28 -31.03 -5.73
C LEU A 758 -21.06 -29.88 -4.75
N ASP A 759 -22.14 -29.32 -4.21
CA ASP A 759 -22.04 -28.28 -3.20
C ASP A 759 -22.17 -28.93 -1.82
N PHE A 760 -21.25 -28.62 -0.91
CA PHE A 760 -21.36 -28.99 0.51
C PHE A 760 -21.74 -27.73 1.31
N PRO A 761 -23.04 -27.46 1.51
CA PRO A 761 -23.48 -26.33 2.30
C PRO A 761 -23.28 -26.63 3.79
N TYR A 762 -22.43 -25.85 4.44
CA TYR A 762 -22.29 -25.87 5.89
C TYR A 762 -22.98 -24.65 6.48
N SER A 763 -24.02 -24.90 7.28
CA SER A 763 -24.65 -23.90 8.12
C SER A 763 -24.29 -24.17 9.58
N PRO A 764 -23.76 -23.18 10.34
CA PRO A 764 -23.53 -23.34 11.77
C PRO A 764 -24.88 -23.38 12.51
N THR A 765 -25.49 -24.57 12.50
CA THR A 765 -26.71 -25.07 13.15
C THR A 765 -28.04 -24.36 12.83
N LYS A 766 -28.94 -25.10 12.16
CA LYS A 766 -30.20 -25.54 12.81
C LYS A 766 -29.89 -26.90 13.44
N ASN A 767 -29.73 -26.97 14.77
CA ASN A 767 -29.98 -28.20 15.52
C ASN A 767 -30.06 -27.88 17.01
N ASN A 768 -31.30 -27.78 17.48
CA ASN A 768 -31.80 -28.24 18.76
C ASN A 768 -33.32 -28.21 18.60
N ASP A 769 -33.89 -29.36 18.24
CA ASP A 769 -35.26 -29.82 18.48
C ASP A 769 -35.43 -31.10 17.66
N TYR A 770 -34.93 -32.22 18.19
CA TYR A 770 -35.55 -33.55 18.24
C TYR A 770 -34.72 -34.45 19.17
#